data_AF-A0AAD0S217-F1
#
_entry.id   AF-A0AAD0S217-F1
#
_cell.length_a   1.000
_cell.length_b   1.000
_cell.length_c   1.000
_cell.angle_alpha   90.00
_cell.angle_beta   90.00
_cell.angle_gamma   90.00
#
_symmetry.space_group_name_H-M   'P 1'
#
loop_
_entity.id
_entity.type
_entity.pdbx_description
1 polymer ?
#
loop_
_entity_poly.entity_id
_entity_poly.type
_entity_poly.pdbx_seq_one_letter_code
_entity_poly.pdbx_strand_id
1 'polypeptide(L)'
;MFKKTHIASAILMAVSCQFAYAEQQDTKQENDEIEVIQVSGIRGSLNKGLNIKRQSFQVVDAIVAEDIGKFPDNNVVEALQRVTGVQVTDRGAGEVNTVSIRGLTDVTTTVNGRQIFTAAGRNVALADIPAALLESVDVYKTRSASQVGSGIAGQIDIKTQRPFNFDGSKVVVSARGIYQEQAEELDPNVSLLASNRWESGIGEFGALVNVSYGETSYRDQNIAAGAMVPFMTLNPAAGFGPLERIQTTDGRASEELIWQPGLENGLPFQAGSTLNINGVPTEYYLSRDAVFASDFTGKRERPAANVAFQWRPNDDSQYTFEAFYNGFRNESFNALSFTFVDWWGNVDTQNPPVTFDGTNIIKERYVDAPYGFNSGDLTVSKTDSYVFALGGEWTITDTFNLASEIYYQDSQYETDFLAMRSERVAYGLNVDFNDKDGIPSLVYADNPDTAVNEADLADTSQWNVAQLYDNGGSSKGDALTFTLDGDLFVDSFGFDTVSFGVRYDSRGASDSSREAAGGILGQPLGSFDEGLASINEGFFDGNANWPSSWVVPNGHYIYNNRQSFRDLYNIGADDVMLEKTFDIDEKSYAAYIQGNFSTTLFGREFDGQLGLRYENAKAEMTFFDIDQNPTAVSSAENSSSALLPSIVVRYHLTEDVIARAAYTETIRRPDFAQLNSFIYYTEDVTNIGYGTASGGNPNLKPVESKNYDLTLEWYFADDSSLYGTLFKREIEGFVYGSNRIVQYQGPDDEAPYPYILNQPDNSSNGTLDGVELGLVYFPDNLPDWLMGAGLQASATFLDSEQDLPVYADGQLSGYDTRDMFGVSKSSYSTVLIYERDDFDMRLAYVWRDDFLNNYEAAQFANPLGVYRRPEQSLDFQLSYDINEDFMVTFDGTNLTEEIAQSYYEYPTTHNSNSALFSRTFALGIRYSF
;
A
#
# COMPACT_ATOMS: atom_id res chain seq x y z
N MET A 1 -18.74 27.83 -12.16
CA MET A 1 -20.10 28.44 -12.12
C MET A 1 -20.85 28.02 -13.39
N PHE A 2 -21.63 26.93 -13.34
CA PHE A 2 -22.24 26.30 -14.52
C PHE A 2 -23.53 27.00 -14.99
N LYS A 3 -23.77 26.99 -16.31
CA LYS A 3 -24.98 27.55 -16.94
C LYS A 3 -26.19 26.66 -16.63
N LYS A 4 -27.15 27.22 -15.89
CA LYS A 4 -28.40 26.61 -15.36
C LYS A 4 -29.34 25.93 -16.39
N THR A 5 -29.04 25.98 -17.68
CA THR A 5 -29.98 25.62 -18.76
C THR A 5 -29.97 24.13 -19.15
N HIS A 6 -28.90 23.37 -18.89
CA HIS A 6 -28.83 21.96 -19.26
C HIS A 6 -29.39 21.01 -18.19
N ILE A 7 -29.15 21.29 -16.90
CA ILE A 7 -29.72 20.54 -15.76
C ILE A 7 -31.24 20.65 -15.74
N ALA A 8 -31.78 21.86 -16.00
CA ALA A 8 -33.23 22.07 -16.08
C ALA A 8 -33.89 21.27 -17.23
N SER A 9 -33.16 20.99 -18.31
CA SER A 9 -33.68 20.26 -19.47
C SER A 9 -33.74 18.76 -19.24
N ALA A 10 -32.81 18.20 -18.46
CA ALA A 10 -32.83 16.79 -18.06
C ALA A 10 -33.94 16.51 -17.02
N ILE A 11 -34.12 17.42 -16.04
CA ILE A 11 -35.18 17.31 -15.03
C ILE A 11 -36.58 17.41 -15.67
N LEU A 12 -36.77 18.24 -16.71
CA LEU A 12 -38.06 18.38 -17.38
C LEU A 12 -38.46 17.18 -18.26
N MET A 13 -37.50 16.39 -18.75
CA MET A 13 -37.83 15.16 -19.51
C MET A 13 -38.29 14.02 -18.58
N ALA A 14 -37.75 13.93 -17.35
CA ALA A 14 -38.15 12.94 -16.36
C ALA A 14 -39.59 13.12 -15.83
N VAL A 15 -40.14 14.34 -15.87
CA VAL A 15 -41.46 14.66 -15.28
C VAL A 15 -42.64 14.45 -16.24
N SER A 16 -42.41 14.09 -17.51
CA SER A 16 -43.47 14.12 -18.55
C SER A 16 -44.12 12.79 -18.96
N CYS A 17 -43.82 11.66 -18.29
CA CYS A 17 -44.51 10.40 -18.56
C CYS A 17 -45.79 10.27 -17.71
N GLN A 18 -46.96 10.46 -18.34
CA GLN A 18 -48.25 10.17 -17.73
C GLN A 18 -48.49 8.66 -17.67
N PHE A 19 -48.75 8.13 -16.47
CA PHE A 19 -49.21 6.75 -16.28
C PHE A 19 -50.72 6.71 -16.05
N ALA A 20 -51.37 5.74 -16.70
CA ALA A 20 -52.78 5.41 -16.52
C ALA A 20 -52.93 4.38 -15.39
N TYR A 21 -53.78 4.67 -14.42
CA TYR A 21 -54.09 3.77 -13.30
C TYR A 21 -55.06 2.66 -13.73
N ALA A 22 -54.73 1.42 -13.38
CA ALA A 22 -55.69 0.33 -13.24
C ALA A 22 -55.65 -0.15 -11.79
N GLU A 23 -56.82 -0.22 -11.16
CA GLU A 23 -57.05 -0.55 -9.76
C GLU A 23 -57.23 -2.06 -9.61
N GLN A 24 -56.47 -2.73 -8.71
CA GLN A 24 -56.80 -4.10 -8.33
C GLN A 24 -56.53 -4.42 -6.84
N GLN A 25 -57.57 -5.00 -6.23
CA GLN A 25 -57.80 -5.44 -4.86
C GLN A 25 -56.70 -6.25 -4.14
N ASP A 26 -56.40 -5.81 -2.92
CA ASP A 26 -55.66 -6.50 -1.85
C ASP A 26 -56.30 -7.85 -1.44
N THR A 27 -55.46 -8.88 -1.30
CA THR A 27 -55.75 -10.01 -0.40
C THR A 27 -54.52 -10.31 0.45
N LYS A 28 -54.56 -9.88 1.72
CA LYS A 28 -53.54 -10.21 2.74
C LYS A 28 -53.58 -11.69 3.08
N GLN A 29 -52.44 -12.37 3.00
CA GLN A 29 -52.19 -13.68 3.59
C GLN A 29 -51.20 -13.51 4.74
N GLU A 30 -51.61 -13.91 5.96
CA GLU A 30 -50.79 -13.96 7.17
C GLU A 30 -49.62 -14.94 6.97
N ASN A 31 -48.39 -14.46 7.14
CA ASN A 31 -47.20 -15.31 7.25
C ASN A 31 -47.03 -15.69 8.72
N ASP A 32 -47.00 -17.01 8.97
CA ASP A 32 -46.55 -17.58 10.25
C ASP A 32 -45.11 -17.11 10.52
N GLU A 33 -44.91 -16.53 11.71
CA GLU A 33 -43.60 -16.12 12.22
C GLU A 33 -42.68 -17.33 12.34
N ILE A 34 -41.72 -17.45 11.43
CA ILE A 34 -40.54 -18.29 11.63
C ILE A 34 -39.65 -17.55 12.63
N GLU A 35 -39.42 -18.18 13.77
CA GLU A 35 -38.50 -17.73 14.82
C GLU A 35 -37.07 -17.66 14.22
N VAL A 36 -36.63 -16.46 13.84
CA VAL A 36 -35.27 -16.21 13.37
C VAL A 36 -34.36 -16.25 14.59
N ILE A 37 -33.59 -17.33 14.76
CA ILE A 37 -32.53 -17.38 15.75
C ILE A 37 -31.44 -16.40 15.30
N GLN A 38 -31.42 -15.21 15.90
CA GLN A 38 -30.41 -14.19 15.65
C GLN A 38 -29.12 -14.58 16.39
N VAL A 39 -28.14 -15.13 15.67
CA VAL A 39 -26.80 -15.36 16.22
C VAL A 39 -26.05 -14.02 16.24
N SER A 40 -25.69 -13.55 17.43
CA SER A 40 -24.87 -12.35 17.67
C SER A 40 -23.38 -12.72 17.77
N GLY A 41 -22.50 -11.74 18.01
CA GLY A 41 -21.07 -11.99 18.23
C GLY A 41 -20.27 -12.38 16.98
N ILE A 42 -19.09 -12.96 17.22
CA ILE A 42 -18.16 -13.46 16.19
C ILE A 42 -18.83 -14.54 15.34
N ARG A 43 -19.51 -15.51 15.98
CA ARG A 43 -20.20 -16.60 15.29
C ARG A 43 -21.26 -16.06 14.34
N GLY A 44 -22.03 -15.05 14.79
CA GLY A 44 -23.03 -14.37 13.97
C GLY A 44 -22.45 -13.63 12.78
N SER A 45 -21.36 -12.88 12.99
CA SER A 45 -20.62 -12.20 11.92
C SER A 45 -20.10 -13.18 10.86
N LEU A 46 -19.48 -14.28 11.28
CA LEU A 46 -18.95 -15.30 10.37
C LEU A 46 -20.08 -15.99 9.60
N ASN A 47 -21.19 -16.32 10.24
CA ASN A 47 -22.36 -16.89 9.57
C ASN A 47 -22.91 -15.94 8.48
N LYS A 48 -23.05 -14.65 8.78
CA LYS A 48 -23.44 -13.64 7.77
C LYS A 48 -22.46 -13.62 6.59
N GLY A 49 -21.14 -13.65 6.86
CA GLY A 49 -20.12 -13.73 5.82
C GLY A 49 -20.22 -15.00 4.96
N LEU A 50 -20.47 -16.15 5.58
CA LEU A 50 -20.68 -17.42 4.86
C LEU A 50 -21.94 -17.39 4.00
N ASN A 51 -23.02 -16.75 4.46
CA ASN A 51 -24.25 -16.57 3.69
C ASN A 51 -24.03 -15.68 2.47
N ILE A 52 -23.32 -14.55 2.63
CA ILE A 52 -22.94 -13.69 1.49
C ILE A 52 -22.18 -14.51 0.44
N LYS A 53 -21.21 -15.32 0.87
CA LYS A 53 -20.44 -16.21 -0.01
C LYS A 53 -21.29 -17.26 -0.72
N ARG A 54 -22.18 -17.93 0.03
CA ARG A 54 -23.07 -19.00 -0.48
C ARG A 54 -24.05 -18.43 -1.50
N GLN A 55 -24.59 -17.24 -1.26
CA GLN A 55 -25.61 -16.62 -2.10
C GLN A 55 -25.04 -15.91 -3.33
N SER A 56 -23.82 -15.38 -3.23
CA SER A 56 -23.17 -14.68 -4.35
C SER A 56 -22.85 -15.62 -5.52
N PHE A 57 -23.02 -15.13 -6.75
CA PHE A 57 -22.48 -15.81 -7.93
C PHE A 57 -20.96 -15.71 -7.95
N GLN A 58 -20.39 -14.52 -7.67
CA GLN A 58 -18.94 -14.29 -7.70
C GLN A 58 -18.23 -14.92 -6.50
N VAL A 59 -16.99 -15.37 -6.69
CA VAL A 59 -16.10 -15.77 -5.57
C VAL A 59 -15.83 -14.53 -4.73
N VAL A 60 -16.43 -14.51 -3.53
CA VAL A 60 -16.36 -13.40 -2.59
C VAL A 60 -16.13 -13.94 -1.18
N ASP A 61 -15.34 -13.22 -0.41
CA ASP A 61 -15.22 -13.38 1.02
C ASP A 61 -15.63 -12.06 1.68
N ALA A 62 -16.35 -12.12 2.80
CA ALA A 62 -16.88 -10.92 3.44
C ALA A 62 -16.52 -10.88 4.93
N ILE A 63 -16.13 -9.70 5.41
CA ILE A 63 -16.02 -9.41 6.84
C ILE A 63 -17.22 -8.57 7.22
N VAL A 64 -18.08 -9.10 8.08
CA VAL A 64 -19.28 -8.40 8.55
C VAL A 64 -19.03 -7.90 9.96
N ALA A 65 -19.41 -6.67 10.28
CA ALA A 65 -19.33 -6.18 11.65
C ALA A 65 -20.15 -7.10 12.58
N GLU A 66 -19.54 -7.52 13.69
CA GLU A 66 -20.27 -8.21 14.76
C GLU A 66 -21.34 -7.29 15.34
N ASP A 67 -20.92 -6.06 15.62
CA ASP A 67 -21.74 -4.93 16.03
C ASP A 67 -21.01 -3.63 15.61
N ILE A 68 -21.74 -2.52 15.56
CA ILE A 68 -21.25 -1.21 15.11
C ILE A 68 -20.08 -0.77 16.00
N GLY A 69 -18.91 -0.51 15.40
CA GLY A 69 -17.72 -0.11 16.16
C GLY A 69 -17.13 -1.24 17.02
N LYS A 70 -17.55 -2.49 16.80
CA LYS A 70 -16.94 -3.71 17.36
C LYS A 70 -15.95 -4.32 16.35
N PHE A 71 -15.17 -3.46 15.69
CA PHE A 71 -13.98 -3.86 14.96
C PHE A 71 -12.78 -3.65 15.87
N PRO A 72 -12.04 -4.70 16.22
CA PRO A 72 -10.85 -4.59 17.07
C PRO A 72 -9.66 -3.94 16.33
N ASP A 73 -9.75 -3.84 15.01
CA ASP A 73 -8.76 -3.27 14.12
C ASP A 73 -8.81 -1.74 14.08
N ASN A 74 -7.65 -1.10 13.89
CA ASN A 74 -7.55 0.36 13.80
C ASN A 74 -8.12 0.90 12.49
N ASN A 75 -8.00 0.12 11.41
CA ASN A 75 -8.35 0.49 10.05
C ASN A 75 -8.84 -0.73 9.24
N VAL A 76 -9.30 -0.51 8.00
CA VAL A 76 -9.80 -1.58 7.12
C VAL A 76 -8.73 -2.60 6.76
N VAL A 77 -7.47 -2.17 6.61
CA VAL A 77 -6.34 -3.02 6.16
C VAL A 77 -6.06 -4.12 7.18
N GLU A 78 -6.01 -3.78 8.46
CA GLU A 78 -5.83 -4.74 9.56
C GLU A 78 -6.98 -5.75 9.61
N ALA A 79 -8.23 -5.30 9.40
CA ALA A 79 -9.38 -6.20 9.40
C ALA A 79 -9.28 -7.26 8.28
N LEU A 80 -8.77 -6.86 7.11
CA LEU A 80 -8.64 -7.71 5.92
C LEU A 80 -7.63 -8.85 6.07
N GLN A 81 -6.75 -8.82 7.07
CA GLN A 81 -5.79 -9.90 7.36
C GLN A 81 -6.46 -11.25 7.63
N ARG A 82 -7.74 -11.24 7.97
CA ARG A 82 -8.55 -12.44 8.25
C ARG A 82 -9.22 -13.02 7.02
N VAL A 83 -9.12 -12.35 5.86
CA VAL A 83 -9.69 -12.84 4.61
C VAL A 83 -8.71 -13.80 3.95
N THR A 84 -9.21 -14.96 3.54
CA THR A 84 -8.39 -15.95 2.82
C THR A 84 -7.83 -15.39 1.52
N GLY A 85 -6.55 -15.62 1.24
CA GLY A 85 -5.89 -15.12 0.04
C GLY A 85 -5.66 -13.61 0.06
N VAL A 86 -5.97 -12.92 1.16
CA VAL A 86 -5.53 -11.54 1.38
C VAL A 86 -4.25 -11.57 2.20
N GLN A 87 -3.24 -10.88 1.70
CA GLN A 87 -1.97 -10.68 2.39
C GLN A 87 -1.81 -9.19 2.63
N VAL A 88 -1.28 -8.84 3.79
CA VAL A 88 -0.88 -7.48 4.10
C VAL A 88 0.63 -7.43 4.26
N THR A 89 1.24 -6.34 3.84
CA THR A 89 2.68 -6.12 3.92
C THR A 89 2.96 -4.70 4.37
N ASP A 90 4.24 -4.40 4.61
CA ASP A 90 4.72 -3.06 4.94
C ASP A 90 4.12 -2.53 6.24
N ARG A 91 4.17 -3.38 7.29
CA ARG A 91 3.96 -2.90 8.66
C ARG A 91 5.01 -1.82 8.94
N GLY A 92 4.57 -0.65 9.36
CA GLY A 92 5.41 0.52 9.57
C GLY A 92 4.54 1.75 9.85
N ALA A 93 5.13 2.80 10.41
CA ALA A 93 4.44 3.98 10.91
C ALA A 93 3.26 3.63 11.83
N GLY A 94 3.45 2.62 12.69
CA GLY A 94 2.48 2.16 13.68
C GLY A 94 1.26 1.40 13.15
N GLU A 95 1.18 1.05 11.85
CA GLU A 95 0.06 0.28 11.28
C GLU A 95 0.49 -0.55 10.05
N VAL A 96 -0.47 -1.18 9.37
CA VAL A 96 -0.26 -1.85 8.08
C VAL A 96 -0.96 -1.06 6.96
N ASN A 97 -0.27 -0.85 5.84
CA ASN A 97 -0.71 0.08 4.79
C ASN A 97 -1.06 -0.59 3.45
N THR A 98 -0.43 -1.73 3.13
CA THR A 98 -0.56 -2.38 1.82
C THR A 98 -1.43 -3.64 1.92
N VAL A 99 -2.39 -3.78 0.99
CA VAL A 99 -3.20 -4.99 0.81
C VAL A 99 -2.91 -5.60 -0.54
N SER A 100 -2.79 -6.92 -0.59
CA SER A 100 -2.74 -7.70 -1.83
C SER A 100 -3.75 -8.84 -1.79
N ILE A 101 -4.34 -9.15 -2.94
CA ILE A 101 -5.23 -10.30 -3.13
C ILE A 101 -4.47 -11.30 -4.00
N ARG A 102 -4.24 -12.51 -3.48
CA ARG A 102 -3.47 -13.58 -4.12
C ARG A 102 -2.06 -13.11 -4.53
N GLY A 103 -1.43 -12.29 -3.69
CA GLY A 103 -0.10 -11.71 -3.93
C GLY A 103 -0.07 -10.51 -4.88
N LEU A 104 -1.17 -10.18 -5.56
CA LEU A 104 -1.23 -9.01 -6.45
C LEU A 104 -1.72 -7.78 -5.68
N THR A 105 -1.02 -6.66 -5.83
CA THR A 105 -1.30 -5.39 -5.12
C THR A 105 -2.28 -4.47 -5.84
N ASP A 106 -2.62 -4.74 -7.11
CA ASP A 106 -3.59 -3.93 -7.87
C ASP A 106 -5.05 -4.27 -7.50
N VAL A 107 -5.46 -3.77 -6.35
CA VAL A 107 -6.82 -3.91 -5.84
C VAL A 107 -7.62 -2.63 -6.11
N THR A 108 -8.80 -2.78 -6.71
CA THR A 108 -9.75 -1.67 -6.80
C THR A 108 -10.54 -1.54 -5.52
N THR A 109 -10.60 -0.35 -4.94
CA THR A 109 -11.40 -0.08 -3.75
C THR A 109 -12.64 0.72 -4.12
N THR A 110 -13.80 0.28 -3.62
CA THR A 110 -15.05 1.03 -3.70
C THR A 110 -15.66 1.25 -2.31
N VAL A 111 -16.46 2.30 -2.19
CA VAL A 111 -17.26 2.57 -0.98
C VAL A 111 -18.72 2.64 -1.40
N ASN A 112 -19.54 1.73 -0.89
CA ASN A 112 -20.93 1.52 -1.32
C ASN A 112 -21.04 1.37 -2.85
N GLY A 113 -20.11 0.67 -3.49
CA GLY A 113 -20.03 0.51 -4.94
C GLY A 113 -19.45 1.69 -5.73
N ARG A 114 -19.18 2.83 -5.07
CA ARG A 114 -18.58 4.01 -5.72
C ARG A 114 -17.07 3.87 -5.81
N GLN A 115 -16.51 4.13 -6.99
CA GLN A 115 -15.07 4.26 -7.13
C GLN A 115 -14.63 5.61 -6.59
N ILE A 116 -13.89 5.61 -5.48
CA ILE A 116 -13.35 6.81 -4.83
C ILE A 116 -11.82 6.79 -4.84
N PHE A 117 -11.20 7.96 -4.66
CA PHE A 117 -9.75 8.12 -4.74
C PHE A 117 -9.13 9.05 -3.69
N THR A 118 -7.80 9.06 -3.58
CA THR A 118 -7.06 10.03 -2.76
C THR A 118 -6.17 10.91 -3.66
N ALA A 119 -6.29 12.23 -3.51
CA ALA A 119 -5.54 13.25 -4.25
C ALA A 119 -5.55 13.01 -5.77
N ALA A 120 -4.37 12.94 -6.40
CA ALA A 120 -4.25 12.64 -7.83
C ALA A 120 -4.24 11.12 -8.15
N GLY A 121 -4.16 10.23 -7.15
CA GLY A 121 -4.07 8.77 -7.35
C GLY A 121 -5.40 8.14 -7.76
N ARG A 122 -5.43 6.93 -8.33
CA ARG A 122 -6.68 6.32 -8.86
C ARG A 122 -7.56 5.62 -7.83
N ASN A 123 -7.00 5.17 -6.71
CA ASN A 123 -7.69 4.46 -5.64
C ASN A 123 -7.60 5.26 -4.34
N VAL A 124 -8.52 4.98 -3.41
CA VAL A 124 -8.45 5.51 -2.04
C VAL A 124 -7.46 4.72 -1.22
N ALA A 125 -6.74 5.39 -0.32
CA ALA A 125 -5.93 4.72 0.69
C ALA A 125 -6.86 4.03 1.73
N LEU A 126 -6.90 2.69 1.72
CA LEU A 126 -7.75 1.91 2.63
C LEU A 126 -7.46 2.18 4.11
N ALA A 127 -6.19 2.43 4.45
CA ALA A 127 -5.76 2.76 5.80
C ALA A 127 -6.38 4.07 6.33
N ASP A 128 -6.84 4.96 5.44
CA ASP A 128 -7.48 6.22 5.81
C ASP A 128 -8.97 6.07 6.16
N ILE A 129 -9.57 4.89 5.92
CA ILE A 129 -10.98 4.64 6.25
C ILE A 129 -11.05 4.03 7.65
N PRO A 130 -11.64 4.73 8.64
CA PRO A 130 -11.75 4.22 10.00
C PRO A 130 -12.68 3.01 10.09
N ALA A 131 -12.30 2.02 10.90
CA ALA A 131 -13.11 0.82 11.10
C ALA A 131 -14.51 1.11 11.69
N ALA A 132 -14.66 2.23 12.40
CA ALA A 132 -15.93 2.68 12.97
C ALA A 132 -17.00 3.07 11.92
N LEU A 133 -16.61 3.28 10.66
CA LEU A 133 -17.55 3.58 9.57
C LEU A 133 -18.13 2.30 8.92
N LEU A 134 -17.57 1.13 9.22
CA LEU A 134 -17.82 -0.11 8.50
C LEU A 134 -19.09 -0.84 8.97
N GLU A 135 -19.91 -1.25 8.01
CA GLU A 135 -20.95 -2.28 8.17
C GLU A 135 -20.39 -3.65 7.78
N SER A 136 -19.75 -3.70 6.61
CA SER A 136 -19.10 -4.89 6.08
C SER A 136 -18.04 -4.51 5.05
N VAL A 137 -17.13 -5.43 4.77
CA VAL A 137 -16.11 -5.32 3.72
C VAL A 137 -16.16 -6.58 2.88
N ASP A 138 -16.50 -6.43 1.60
CA ASP A 138 -16.61 -7.52 0.64
C ASP A 138 -15.36 -7.58 -0.24
N VAL A 139 -14.69 -8.73 -0.30
CA VAL A 139 -13.49 -8.98 -1.10
C VAL A 139 -13.84 -9.88 -2.28
N TYR A 140 -14.02 -9.28 -3.45
CA TYR A 140 -14.33 -9.97 -4.70
C TYR A 140 -13.06 -10.41 -5.40
N LYS A 141 -12.92 -11.74 -5.57
CA LYS A 141 -11.82 -12.38 -6.31
C LYS A 141 -12.15 -12.62 -7.78
N THR A 142 -13.44 -12.62 -8.12
CA THR A 142 -13.96 -12.67 -9.50
C THR A 142 -14.87 -11.48 -9.75
N ARG A 143 -14.95 -11.02 -11.00
CA ARG A 143 -15.62 -9.77 -11.39
C ARG A 143 -16.93 -10.03 -12.14
N SER A 144 -18.01 -9.35 -11.75
CA SER A 144 -19.24 -9.29 -12.56
C SER A 144 -19.17 -8.18 -13.63
N ALA A 145 -20.07 -8.21 -14.62
CA ALA A 145 -20.13 -7.13 -15.61
C ALA A 145 -20.68 -5.82 -15.05
N SER A 146 -21.51 -5.88 -14.00
CA SER A 146 -22.05 -4.70 -13.31
C SER A 146 -21.01 -3.98 -12.45
N GLN A 147 -20.00 -4.68 -11.96
CA GLN A 147 -18.90 -4.10 -11.19
C GLN A 147 -17.93 -3.27 -12.05
N VAL A 148 -17.14 -2.42 -11.40
CA VAL A 148 -16.07 -1.63 -12.06
C VAL A 148 -15.01 -2.59 -12.62
N GLY A 149 -14.63 -2.43 -13.90
CA GLY A 149 -13.70 -3.35 -14.57
C GLY A 149 -12.23 -3.21 -14.14
N SER A 150 -11.94 -2.30 -13.21
CA SER A 150 -10.61 -2.02 -12.68
C SER A 150 -10.16 -3.07 -11.66
N GLY A 151 -8.84 -3.22 -11.46
CA GLY A 151 -8.23 -4.02 -10.40
C GLY A 151 -8.06 -5.48 -10.82
N ILE A 152 -6.86 -5.83 -11.30
CA ILE A 152 -6.53 -7.19 -11.75
C ILE A 152 -6.36 -8.18 -10.59
N ALA A 153 -6.03 -7.68 -9.38
CA ALA A 153 -5.96 -8.52 -8.18
C ALA A 153 -7.35 -8.88 -7.64
N GLY A 154 -8.31 -7.94 -7.76
CA GLY A 154 -9.64 -8.06 -7.20
C GLY A 154 -10.25 -6.71 -6.83
N GLN A 155 -11.40 -6.73 -6.17
CA GLN A 155 -12.04 -5.53 -5.62
C GLN A 155 -12.34 -5.70 -4.15
N ILE A 156 -12.13 -4.63 -3.39
CA ILE A 156 -12.59 -4.49 -2.01
C ILE A 156 -13.72 -3.46 -2.03
N ASP A 157 -14.93 -3.85 -1.64
CA ASP A 157 -16.06 -2.94 -1.49
C ASP A 157 -16.38 -2.75 -0.01
N ILE A 158 -16.23 -1.51 0.45
CA ILE A 158 -16.53 -1.11 1.81
C ILE A 158 -17.99 -0.68 1.88
N LYS A 159 -18.77 -1.32 2.74
CA LYS A 159 -20.15 -0.93 3.04
C LYS A 159 -20.18 -0.08 4.31
N THR A 160 -20.86 1.06 4.24
CA THR A 160 -21.06 1.93 5.41
C THR A 160 -22.49 1.90 5.89
N GLN A 161 -22.68 2.08 7.19
CA GLN A 161 -24.00 2.15 7.82
C GLN A 161 -24.87 3.27 7.22
N ARG A 162 -26.17 2.99 7.06
CA ARG A 162 -27.21 3.92 6.59
C ARG A 162 -28.42 3.93 7.55
N PRO A 163 -29.25 4.99 7.53
CA PRO A 163 -30.36 5.11 8.47
C PRO A 163 -31.36 3.95 8.47
N PHE A 164 -31.65 3.35 7.31
CA PHE A 164 -32.60 2.26 7.19
C PHE A 164 -32.02 0.89 7.57
N ASN A 165 -30.73 0.80 7.93
CA ASN A 165 -30.19 -0.38 8.62
C ASN A 165 -30.72 -0.50 10.05
N PHE A 166 -31.42 0.52 10.58
CA PHE A 166 -31.95 0.56 11.94
C PHE A 166 -33.48 0.64 11.96
N ASP A 167 -34.09 -0.08 12.91
CA ASP A 167 -35.54 -0.06 13.14
C ASP A 167 -36.01 1.24 13.83
N GLY A 168 -35.10 2.01 14.42
CA GLY A 168 -35.42 3.23 15.14
C GLY A 168 -34.17 4.01 15.54
N SER A 169 -34.23 4.67 16.70
CA SER A 169 -33.07 5.39 17.25
C SER A 169 -31.95 4.41 17.57
N LYS A 170 -30.73 4.71 17.13
CA LYS A 170 -29.51 3.99 17.48
C LYS A 170 -28.41 5.00 17.76
N VAL A 171 -27.76 4.89 18.91
CA VAL A 171 -26.59 5.68 19.26
C VAL A 171 -25.49 4.74 19.72
N VAL A 172 -24.29 4.89 19.15
CA VAL A 172 -23.11 4.13 19.53
C VAL A 172 -21.97 5.10 19.79
N VAL A 173 -21.34 4.96 20.95
CA VAL A 173 -20.15 5.70 21.36
C VAL A 173 -19.05 4.68 21.64
N SER A 174 -17.90 4.86 21.00
CA SER A 174 -16.72 4.05 21.28
C SER A 174 -15.53 4.96 21.59
N ALA A 175 -14.72 4.54 22.56
CA ALA A 175 -13.48 5.20 22.90
C ALA A 175 -12.43 4.14 23.27
N ARG A 176 -11.23 4.27 22.72
CA ARG A 176 -10.12 3.34 22.90
C ARG A 176 -8.84 4.13 23.11
N GLY A 177 -8.03 3.69 24.07
CA GLY A 177 -6.67 4.17 24.27
C GLY A 177 -5.70 3.12 23.76
N ILE A 178 -4.86 3.49 22.79
CA ILE A 178 -3.91 2.60 22.13
C ILE A 178 -2.51 2.98 22.61
N TYR A 179 -1.87 2.09 23.35
CA TYR A 179 -0.48 2.23 23.77
C TYR A 179 0.44 1.64 22.70
N GLN A 180 1.31 2.48 22.16
CA GLN A 180 2.33 2.13 21.18
C GLN A 180 3.65 1.92 21.90
N GLU A 181 4.14 0.68 21.94
CA GLU A 181 5.29 0.33 22.79
C GLU A 181 6.56 1.08 22.42
N GLN A 182 6.89 1.18 21.13
CA GLN A 182 8.13 1.82 20.67
C GLN A 182 8.09 3.35 20.80
N ALA A 183 6.90 3.95 20.67
CA ALA A 183 6.71 5.39 20.86
C ALA A 183 6.53 5.77 22.35
N GLU A 184 6.22 4.79 23.21
CA GLU A 184 5.82 4.97 24.61
C GLU A 184 4.62 5.92 24.82
N GLU A 185 3.77 6.07 23.82
CA GLU A 185 2.63 7.00 23.81
C GLU A 185 1.28 6.29 23.91
N LEU A 186 0.30 6.98 24.49
CA LEU A 186 -1.09 6.50 24.59
C LEU A 186 -1.99 7.38 23.73
N ASP A 187 -2.41 6.84 22.59
CA ASP A 187 -3.19 7.57 21.59
C ASP A 187 -4.71 7.33 21.72
N PRO A 188 -5.54 8.38 21.61
CA PRO A 188 -6.99 8.23 21.57
C PRO A 188 -7.50 7.78 20.19
N ASN A 189 -8.47 6.87 20.21
CA ASN A 189 -9.33 6.54 19.08
C ASN A 189 -10.79 6.59 19.52
N VAL A 190 -11.57 7.51 18.97
CA VAL A 190 -12.95 7.77 19.38
C VAL A 190 -13.89 7.80 18.19
N SER A 191 -15.11 7.30 18.37
CA SER A 191 -16.16 7.38 17.36
C SER A 191 -17.54 7.55 17.99
N LEU A 192 -18.41 8.25 17.26
CA LEU A 192 -19.83 8.43 17.58
C LEU A 192 -20.65 8.17 16.33
N LEU A 193 -21.59 7.23 16.41
CA LEU A 193 -22.66 7.05 15.45
C LEU A 193 -23.99 7.39 16.11
N ALA A 194 -24.80 8.21 15.44
CA ALA A 194 -26.17 8.48 15.81
C ALA A 194 -27.07 8.36 14.59
N SER A 195 -28.09 7.53 14.66
CA SER A 195 -29.08 7.36 13.61
C SER A 195 -30.48 7.30 14.18
N ASN A 196 -31.45 7.72 13.39
CA ASN A 196 -32.85 7.53 13.69
C ASN A 196 -33.67 7.44 12.40
N ARG A 197 -34.79 6.74 12.50
CA ARG A 197 -35.77 6.52 11.44
C ARG A 197 -37.13 7.00 11.93
N TRP A 198 -37.82 7.73 11.07
CA TRP A 198 -39.13 8.30 11.34
C TRP A 198 -40.11 7.94 10.23
N GLU A 199 -41.36 7.73 10.64
CA GLU A 199 -42.51 7.59 9.75
C GLU A 199 -43.32 8.90 9.77
N SER A 200 -43.81 9.35 8.61
CA SER A 200 -44.54 10.62 8.51
C SER A 200 -45.51 10.68 7.32
N GLY A 201 -46.26 11.79 7.21
CA GLY A 201 -47.17 12.01 6.07
C GLY A 201 -46.47 12.17 4.71
N ILE A 202 -45.14 12.25 4.67
CA ILE A 202 -44.33 12.26 3.45
C ILE A 202 -43.60 10.92 3.23
N GLY A 203 -44.01 9.86 3.92
CA GLY A 203 -43.36 8.56 3.97
C GLY A 203 -42.28 8.47 5.03
N GLU A 204 -41.48 7.41 4.93
CA GLU A 204 -40.41 7.11 5.85
C GLU A 204 -39.15 7.89 5.51
N PHE A 205 -38.49 8.44 6.51
CA PHE A 205 -37.18 9.06 6.33
C PHE A 205 -36.27 8.75 7.51
N GLY A 206 -34.97 8.76 7.26
CA GLY A 206 -33.96 8.49 8.27
C GLY A 206 -32.76 9.38 8.09
N ALA A 207 -32.06 9.64 9.18
CA ALA A 207 -30.82 10.40 9.20
C ALA A 207 -29.77 9.65 10.02
N LEU A 208 -28.52 9.76 9.60
CA LEU A 208 -27.37 9.18 10.27
C LEU A 208 -26.22 10.18 10.24
N VAL A 209 -25.54 10.30 11.37
CA VAL A 209 -24.26 11.00 11.51
C VAL A 209 -23.30 10.02 12.15
N ASN A 210 -22.15 9.81 11.54
CA ASN A 210 -21.04 9.05 12.08
C ASN A 210 -19.78 9.93 12.02
N VAL A 211 -19.10 10.09 13.14
CA VAL A 211 -17.85 10.86 13.25
C VAL A 211 -16.81 10.04 13.98
N SER A 212 -15.56 10.13 13.55
CA SER A 212 -14.45 9.47 14.22
C SER A 212 -13.19 10.33 14.21
N TYR A 213 -12.35 10.12 15.21
CA TYR A 213 -11.03 10.73 15.33
C TYR A 213 -10.08 9.70 15.92
N GLY A 214 -8.98 9.44 15.21
CA GLY A 214 -7.89 8.62 15.72
C GLY A 214 -6.58 9.41 15.68
N GLU A 215 -5.79 9.25 16.71
CA GLU A 215 -4.38 9.65 16.76
C GLU A 215 -3.50 8.38 16.76
N THR A 216 -2.30 8.47 16.21
CA THR A 216 -1.30 7.40 16.28
C THR A 216 0.09 8.02 16.33
N SER A 217 0.75 7.87 17.46
CA SER A 217 2.16 8.17 17.67
C SER A 217 2.95 6.90 17.41
N TYR A 218 3.98 6.96 16.60
CA TYR A 218 4.78 5.78 16.22
C TYR A 218 6.26 6.06 16.29
N ARG A 219 7.03 4.98 16.46
CA ARG A 219 8.47 4.97 16.32
C ARG A 219 8.89 3.71 15.59
N ASP A 220 9.63 3.88 14.49
CA ASP A 220 10.17 2.80 13.69
C ASP A 220 11.69 2.96 13.62
N GLN A 221 12.40 1.87 13.88
CA GLN A 221 13.86 1.89 13.94
C GLN A 221 14.43 0.95 12.88
N ASN A 222 15.40 1.44 12.12
CA ASN A 222 15.91 0.74 10.96
C ASN A 222 17.43 0.80 10.91
N ILE A 223 18.07 -0.33 10.56
CA ILE A 223 19.49 -0.42 10.21
C ILE A 223 19.60 -1.01 8.81
N ALA A 224 20.40 -0.38 7.96
CA ALA A 224 20.67 -0.83 6.61
C ALA A 224 22.17 -0.89 6.29
N ALA A 225 22.52 -1.90 5.51
CA ALA A 225 23.83 -2.01 4.89
C ALA A 225 23.79 -1.36 3.50
N GLY A 226 24.81 -0.58 3.17
CA GLY A 226 24.92 0.15 1.91
C GLY A 226 25.16 -0.74 0.70
N ALA A 227 25.62 -0.13 -0.38
CA ALA A 227 25.89 -0.81 -1.63
C ALA A 227 27.12 -1.71 -1.54
N MET A 228 27.09 -2.87 -2.21
CA MET A 228 28.27 -3.71 -2.38
C MET A 228 29.13 -3.16 -3.53
N VAL A 229 30.43 -2.97 -3.30
CA VAL A 229 31.40 -2.55 -4.32
C VAL A 229 32.72 -3.34 -4.19
N PRO A 230 33.52 -3.47 -5.26
CA PRO A 230 34.79 -4.18 -5.21
C PRO A 230 35.92 -3.33 -4.62
N PHE A 231 36.81 -3.99 -3.87
CA PHE A 231 37.98 -3.43 -3.20
C PHE A 231 39.24 -4.23 -3.54
N MET A 232 40.38 -3.57 -3.58
CA MET A 232 41.68 -4.24 -3.66
C MET A 232 41.89 -5.14 -2.44
N THR A 233 42.55 -6.28 -2.64
CA THR A 233 43.00 -7.09 -1.50
C THR A 233 44.15 -6.39 -0.74
N LEU A 234 44.68 -7.04 0.30
CA LEU A 234 45.90 -6.58 0.97
C LEU A 234 47.14 -6.63 0.06
N ASN A 235 47.06 -7.30 -1.09
CA ASN A 235 48.08 -7.33 -2.13
C ASN A 235 47.53 -6.62 -3.40
N PRO A 236 47.52 -5.28 -3.43
CA PRO A 236 46.87 -4.52 -4.49
C PRO A 236 47.61 -4.63 -5.84
N ALA A 237 46.89 -4.36 -6.93
CA ALA A 237 47.49 -4.15 -8.24
C ALA A 237 48.45 -2.95 -8.24
N ALA A 238 49.40 -2.92 -9.17
CA ALA A 238 50.35 -1.82 -9.28
C ALA A 238 49.62 -0.48 -9.50
N GLY A 239 49.90 0.51 -8.65
CA GLY A 239 49.27 1.83 -8.69
C GLY A 239 48.05 2.01 -7.78
N PHE A 240 47.64 0.95 -7.07
CA PHE A 240 46.56 0.98 -6.09
C PHE A 240 47.08 0.67 -4.67
N GLY A 241 46.36 1.13 -3.65
CA GLY A 241 46.59 0.86 -2.24
C GLY A 241 45.85 -0.40 -1.75
N PRO A 242 46.29 -1.01 -0.64
CA PRO A 242 45.53 -2.08 0.03
C PRO A 242 44.13 -1.60 0.39
N LEU A 243 43.10 -2.43 0.19
CA LEU A 243 41.70 -2.08 0.47
C LEU A 243 41.20 -0.81 -0.22
N GLU A 244 41.88 -0.29 -1.25
CA GLU A 244 41.37 0.80 -2.07
C GLU A 244 40.15 0.33 -2.86
N ARG A 245 39.08 1.13 -2.88
CA ARG A 245 37.90 0.86 -3.71
C ARG A 245 38.29 0.83 -5.17
N ILE A 246 37.80 -0.18 -5.88
CA ILE A 246 37.98 -0.30 -7.32
C ILE A 246 36.82 0.42 -7.98
N GLN A 247 37.09 1.62 -8.50
CA GLN A 247 36.10 2.37 -9.27
C GLN A 247 35.74 1.63 -10.57
N THR A 248 34.54 1.86 -11.09
CA THR A 248 34.10 1.23 -12.34
C THR A 248 34.98 1.67 -13.50
N THR A 249 35.38 2.95 -13.51
CA THR A 249 36.37 3.53 -14.41
C THR A 249 37.51 4.17 -13.63
N ASP A 250 38.75 4.00 -14.08
CA ASP A 250 39.92 4.57 -13.44
C ASP A 250 41.01 4.87 -14.47
N GLY A 251 41.54 6.10 -14.49
CA GLY A 251 42.59 6.50 -15.43
C GLY A 251 43.92 5.74 -15.28
N ARG A 252 44.09 4.94 -14.22
CA ARG A 252 45.23 4.03 -14.00
C ARG A 252 45.05 2.66 -14.68
N ALA A 253 43.84 2.31 -15.08
CA ALA A 253 43.51 1.08 -15.78
C ALA A 253 43.37 1.34 -17.30
N SER A 254 43.75 0.35 -18.11
CA SER A 254 43.60 0.39 -19.56
C SER A 254 42.20 0.01 -20.04
N GLU A 255 41.46 -0.65 -19.17
CA GLU A 255 40.10 -1.11 -19.36
C GLU A 255 39.13 0.08 -19.37
N GLU A 256 38.18 0.07 -20.31
CA GLU A 256 37.10 1.07 -20.36
C GLU A 256 36.17 0.95 -19.14
N LEU A 257 35.87 -0.28 -18.72
CA LEU A 257 35.21 -0.63 -17.45
C LEU A 257 36.02 -1.73 -16.76
N ILE A 258 36.43 -1.53 -15.52
CA ILE A 258 37.16 -2.53 -14.71
C ILE A 258 36.22 -3.64 -14.26
N TRP A 259 34.97 -3.29 -13.93
CA TRP A 259 33.90 -4.21 -13.57
C TRP A 259 32.55 -3.69 -14.07
N GLN A 260 31.57 -4.58 -14.20
CA GLN A 260 30.24 -4.24 -14.68
C GLN A 260 29.28 -4.07 -13.49
N PRO A 261 28.66 -2.90 -13.29
CA PRO A 261 27.59 -2.71 -12.31
C PRO A 261 26.24 -3.25 -12.81
N GLY A 262 25.32 -3.48 -11.86
CA GLY A 262 23.94 -3.86 -12.16
C GLY A 262 23.81 -5.28 -12.73
N LEU A 263 24.72 -6.18 -12.36
CA LEU A 263 24.61 -7.59 -12.73
C LEU A 263 23.54 -8.26 -11.89
N GLU A 264 22.70 -9.04 -12.55
CA GLU A 264 21.61 -9.78 -11.95
C GLU A 264 22.00 -10.57 -10.69
N ASN A 265 23.10 -11.33 -10.78
CA ASN A 265 23.63 -12.16 -9.70
C ASN A 265 24.71 -11.45 -8.86
N GLY A 266 24.91 -10.15 -9.09
CA GLY A 266 26.04 -9.40 -8.57
C GLY A 266 27.37 -9.80 -9.23
N LEU A 267 28.47 -9.18 -8.78
CA LEU A 267 29.81 -9.64 -9.16
C LEU A 267 30.09 -11.03 -8.57
N PRO A 268 30.93 -11.86 -9.23
CA PRO A 268 31.38 -13.13 -8.67
C PRO A 268 31.94 -12.97 -7.26
N PHE A 269 31.55 -13.84 -6.34
CA PHE A 269 31.92 -13.70 -4.93
C PHE A 269 32.62 -14.92 -4.32
N GLN A 270 33.06 -15.88 -5.15
CA GLN A 270 33.84 -17.01 -4.66
C GLN A 270 35.23 -16.54 -4.21
N ALA A 271 35.80 -17.21 -3.20
CA ALA A 271 37.17 -16.92 -2.77
C ALA A 271 38.17 -16.99 -3.95
N GLY A 272 38.99 -15.94 -4.11
CA GLY A 272 39.94 -15.82 -5.23
C GLY A 272 39.34 -15.31 -6.54
N SER A 273 38.11 -14.79 -6.56
CA SER A 273 37.54 -14.12 -7.73
C SER A 273 38.41 -12.94 -8.18
N THR A 274 38.56 -12.75 -9.49
CA THR A 274 39.48 -11.75 -10.07
C THR A 274 38.78 -10.79 -11.02
N LEU A 275 39.24 -9.53 -11.04
CA LEU A 275 38.96 -8.54 -12.10
C LEU A 275 40.22 -8.36 -12.95
N ASN A 276 40.07 -7.97 -14.21
CA ASN A 276 41.22 -7.63 -15.05
C ASN A 276 41.59 -6.16 -14.83
N ILE A 277 42.85 -5.92 -14.47
CA ILE A 277 43.41 -4.57 -14.33
C ILE A 277 44.72 -4.53 -15.11
N ASN A 278 44.78 -3.68 -16.13
CA ASN A 278 45.90 -3.60 -17.07
C ASN A 278 46.26 -4.96 -17.71
N GLY A 279 45.24 -5.77 -18.01
CA GLY A 279 45.39 -7.12 -18.56
C GLY A 279 45.92 -8.17 -17.57
N VAL A 280 46.00 -7.86 -16.27
CA VAL A 280 46.42 -8.77 -15.21
C VAL A 280 45.20 -9.19 -14.37
N PRO A 281 44.90 -10.49 -14.24
CA PRO A 281 43.90 -10.98 -13.29
C PRO A 281 44.32 -10.63 -11.86
N THR A 282 43.52 -9.79 -11.21
CA THR A 282 43.76 -9.24 -9.88
C THR A 282 42.63 -9.69 -8.96
N GLU A 283 42.96 -10.38 -7.88
CA GLU A 283 41.97 -10.73 -6.85
C GLU A 283 41.39 -9.47 -6.20
N TYR A 284 40.10 -9.53 -5.85
CA TYR A 284 39.39 -8.44 -5.18
C TYR A 284 38.54 -8.97 -4.02
N TYR A 285 38.21 -8.06 -3.09
CA TYR A 285 37.17 -8.26 -2.10
C TYR A 285 35.88 -7.54 -2.51
N LEU A 286 34.74 -8.06 -2.08
CA LEU A 286 33.47 -7.34 -2.09
C LEU A 286 33.18 -6.84 -0.68
N SER A 287 32.72 -5.60 -0.55
CA SER A 287 32.31 -5.05 0.75
C SER A 287 31.27 -3.96 0.57
N ARG A 288 30.52 -3.67 1.65
CA ARG A 288 29.61 -2.53 1.72
C ARG A 288 30.38 -1.21 1.67
N ASP A 289 29.82 -0.16 1.08
CA ASP A 289 30.41 1.19 1.02
C ASP A 289 30.00 2.08 2.21
N ALA A 290 28.82 1.84 2.77
CA ALA A 290 28.26 2.56 3.90
C ALA A 290 27.40 1.66 4.80
N VAL A 291 27.09 2.19 5.98
CA VAL A 291 26.06 1.69 6.89
C VAL A 291 25.28 2.88 7.43
N PHE A 292 23.99 2.71 7.64
CA PHE A 292 23.15 3.78 8.15
C PHE A 292 22.00 3.24 8.97
N ALA A 293 21.49 4.10 9.85
CA ALA A 293 20.36 3.82 10.70
C ALA A 293 19.39 5.00 10.71
N SER A 294 18.11 4.71 10.67
CA SER A 294 17.04 5.70 10.75
C SER A 294 16.21 5.43 12.00
N ASP A 295 16.04 6.45 12.83
CA ASP A 295 15.12 6.45 13.97
C ASP A 295 13.97 7.40 13.65
N PHE A 296 12.91 6.81 13.09
CA PHE A 296 11.72 7.54 12.68
C PHE A 296 10.77 7.65 13.86
N THR A 297 10.32 8.86 14.14
CA THR A 297 9.19 9.15 15.03
C THR A 297 8.12 9.85 14.24
N GLY A 298 6.85 9.70 14.63
CA GLY A 298 5.80 10.46 13.98
C GLY A 298 4.49 10.45 14.74
N LYS A 299 3.64 11.40 14.38
CA LYS A 299 2.28 11.55 14.88
C LYS A 299 1.34 11.70 13.69
N ARG A 300 0.34 10.83 13.64
CA ARG A 300 -0.70 10.81 12.62
C ARG A 300 -2.07 11.06 13.24
N GLU A 301 -2.90 11.84 12.57
CA GLU A 301 -4.29 12.09 12.95
C GLU A 301 -5.24 11.83 11.78
N ARG A 302 -6.39 11.19 12.07
CA ARG A 302 -7.42 10.84 11.08
C ARG A 302 -8.84 11.24 11.53
N PRO A 303 -9.23 12.51 11.33
CA PRO A 303 -10.62 12.89 11.47
C PRO A 303 -11.44 12.36 10.27
N ALA A 304 -12.60 11.76 10.54
CA ALA A 304 -13.55 11.38 9.51
C ALA A 304 -15.00 11.69 9.91
N ALA A 305 -15.84 11.91 8.92
CA ALA A 305 -17.27 12.10 9.10
C ALA A 305 -18.07 11.50 7.93
N ASN A 306 -19.18 10.85 8.24
CA ASN A 306 -20.17 10.36 7.30
C ASN A 306 -21.55 10.88 7.74
N VAL A 307 -22.28 11.50 6.81
CA VAL A 307 -23.68 11.88 6.99
C VAL A 307 -24.51 11.23 5.91
N ALA A 308 -25.57 10.54 6.30
CA ALA A 308 -26.50 9.90 5.38
C ALA A 308 -27.95 10.29 5.67
N PHE A 309 -28.72 10.58 4.63
CA PHE A 309 -30.16 10.78 4.68
C PHE A 309 -30.83 9.83 3.70
N GLN A 310 -31.85 9.10 4.18
CA GLN A 310 -32.68 8.25 3.33
C GLN A 310 -34.13 8.69 3.41
N TRP A 311 -34.82 8.67 2.29
CA TRP A 311 -36.23 9.01 2.19
C TRP A 311 -36.95 8.05 1.25
N ARG A 312 -37.94 7.35 1.77
CA ARG A 312 -38.83 6.44 1.07
C ARG A 312 -40.25 7.00 1.11
N PRO A 313 -40.64 7.85 0.14
CA PRO A 313 -41.97 8.46 0.12
C PRO A 313 -43.12 7.47 -0.09
N ASN A 314 -42.83 6.30 -0.67
CA ASN A 314 -43.76 5.22 -0.95
C ASN A 314 -42.97 3.90 -1.12
N ASP A 315 -43.68 2.79 -1.33
CA ASP A 315 -43.07 1.47 -1.47
C ASP A 315 -42.25 1.31 -2.77
N ASP A 316 -42.48 2.17 -3.76
CA ASP A 316 -41.89 2.07 -5.10
C ASP A 316 -40.66 2.96 -5.28
N SER A 317 -40.28 3.80 -4.31
CA SER A 317 -39.13 4.70 -4.48
C SER A 317 -38.40 5.03 -3.19
N GLN A 318 -37.07 5.09 -3.30
CA GLN A 318 -36.16 5.46 -2.23
C GLN A 318 -35.10 6.44 -2.76
N TYR A 319 -34.78 7.46 -1.97
CA TYR A 319 -33.75 8.45 -2.27
C TYR A 319 -32.71 8.46 -1.16
N THR A 320 -31.44 8.49 -1.54
CA THR A 320 -30.31 8.47 -0.61
C THR A 320 -29.38 9.64 -0.89
N PHE A 321 -29.08 10.44 0.12
CA PHE A 321 -27.99 11.40 0.09
C PHE A 321 -26.91 10.96 1.07
N GLU A 322 -25.66 10.95 0.63
CA GLU A 322 -24.50 10.65 1.47
C GLU A 322 -23.41 11.71 1.29
N ALA A 323 -22.76 12.09 2.38
CA ALA A 323 -21.61 12.97 2.39
C ALA A 323 -20.50 12.38 3.27
N PHE A 324 -19.29 12.28 2.72
CA PHE A 324 -18.11 11.76 3.40
C PHE A 324 -17.03 12.82 3.47
N TYR A 325 -16.36 12.90 4.61
CA TYR A 325 -15.11 13.61 4.81
C TYR A 325 -14.10 12.65 5.41
N ASN A 326 -12.92 12.55 4.78
CA ASN A 326 -11.76 11.86 5.34
C ASN A 326 -10.57 12.83 5.34
N GLY A 327 -10.05 13.11 6.53
CA GLY A 327 -8.86 13.91 6.74
C GLY A 327 -7.70 13.03 7.20
N PHE A 328 -6.50 13.36 6.73
CA PHE A 328 -5.25 12.77 7.17
C PHE A 328 -4.28 13.88 7.54
N ARG A 329 -3.59 13.79 8.67
CA ARG A 329 -2.49 14.67 9.07
C ARG A 329 -1.34 13.81 9.52
N ASN A 330 -0.13 14.10 9.07
CA ASN A 330 1.06 13.40 9.49
C ASN A 330 2.20 14.40 9.71
N GLU A 331 2.89 14.23 10.83
CA GLU A 331 4.18 14.84 11.11
C GLU A 331 5.13 13.70 11.45
N SER A 332 6.22 13.56 10.68
CA SER A 332 7.21 12.51 10.89
C SER A 332 8.62 13.09 10.88
N PHE A 333 9.44 12.66 11.83
CA PHE A 333 10.81 13.10 12.00
C PHE A 333 11.77 11.90 11.99
N ASN A 334 12.74 11.92 11.09
CA ASN A 334 13.82 10.96 11.02
C ASN A 334 15.09 11.53 11.66
N ALA A 335 15.61 10.86 12.67
CA ALA A 335 16.99 11.04 13.09
C ALA A 335 17.87 10.04 12.33
N LEU A 336 18.38 10.43 11.17
CA LEU A 336 19.27 9.60 10.34
C LEU A 336 20.70 9.66 10.86
N SER A 337 21.35 8.51 10.99
CA SER A 337 22.80 8.39 11.10
C SER A 337 23.37 7.63 9.92
N PHE A 338 24.35 8.24 9.23
CA PHE A 338 25.00 7.67 8.06
C PHE A 338 26.52 7.67 8.24
N THR A 339 27.17 6.55 7.92
CA THR A 339 28.62 6.42 8.01
C THR A 339 29.17 5.67 6.81
N PHE A 340 30.12 6.28 6.11
CA PHE A 340 30.89 5.55 5.10
C PHE A 340 31.82 4.56 5.79
N VAL A 341 31.90 3.36 5.24
CA VAL A 341 32.89 2.35 5.61
C VAL A 341 33.91 2.16 4.49
N ASP A 342 33.87 3.01 3.45
CA ASP A 342 34.77 3.00 2.28
C ASP A 342 36.25 3.34 2.62
N TRP A 343 37.12 3.29 1.61
CA TRP A 343 38.53 3.64 1.70
C TRP A 343 38.79 5.13 1.55
N TRP A 344 39.48 5.72 2.54
CA TRP A 344 39.83 7.15 2.58
C TRP A 344 41.36 7.41 2.58
N GLY A 345 42.14 6.43 2.13
CA GLY A 345 43.60 6.54 2.02
C GLY A 345 44.40 5.98 3.20
N ASN A 346 43.81 5.88 4.39
CA ASN A 346 44.41 5.25 5.56
C ASN A 346 43.87 3.83 5.75
N VAL A 347 44.76 2.86 5.94
CA VAL A 347 44.39 1.45 6.13
C VAL A 347 45.18 0.84 7.26
N ASP A 348 44.48 0.23 8.20
CA ASP A 348 45.10 -0.58 9.25
C ASP A 348 45.38 -2.00 8.73
N THR A 349 46.60 -2.20 8.25
CA THR A 349 47.05 -3.53 7.80
C THR A 349 47.35 -4.50 8.94
N GLN A 350 47.30 -4.06 10.21
CA GLN A 350 47.50 -4.93 11.37
C GLN A 350 46.22 -5.70 11.75
N ASN A 351 45.06 -5.17 11.35
CA ASN A 351 43.74 -5.76 11.54
C ASN A 351 43.13 -6.12 10.17
N PRO A 352 43.52 -7.26 9.55
CA PRO A 352 43.00 -7.64 8.25
C PRO A 352 41.49 -7.90 8.29
N PRO A 353 40.74 -7.64 7.20
CA PRO A 353 39.32 -7.92 7.16
C PRO A 353 39.02 -9.42 7.29
N VAL A 354 37.90 -9.75 7.91
CA VAL A 354 37.34 -11.11 7.97
C VAL A 354 36.32 -11.25 6.84
N THR A 355 36.36 -12.37 6.11
CA THR A 355 35.41 -12.66 5.03
C THR A 355 34.40 -13.71 5.46
N PHE A 356 33.25 -13.77 4.78
CA PHE A 356 32.36 -14.93 4.90
C PHE A 356 33.07 -16.18 4.38
N ASP A 357 32.94 -17.29 5.10
CA ASP A 357 33.58 -18.57 4.76
C ASP A 357 33.33 -18.97 3.31
N GLY A 358 34.42 -19.20 2.56
CA GLY A 358 34.37 -19.64 1.16
C GLY A 358 34.10 -18.54 0.13
N THR A 359 33.99 -17.27 0.55
CA THR A 359 33.72 -16.12 -0.33
C THR A 359 34.88 -15.11 -0.34
N ASN A 360 34.81 -14.09 -1.19
CA ASN A 360 35.63 -12.88 -1.10
C ASN A 360 34.87 -11.67 -0.50
N ILE A 361 33.72 -11.89 0.13
CA ILE A 361 32.90 -10.83 0.73
C ILE A 361 33.41 -10.55 2.14
N ILE A 362 33.74 -9.29 2.44
CA ILE A 362 34.12 -8.84 3.78
C ILE A 362 32.88 -8.89 4.67
N LYS A 363 32.99 -9.65 5.76
CA LYS A 363 32.05 -9.68 6.88
C LYS A 363 32.41 -8.61 7.91
N GLU A 364 33.69 -8.53 8.30
CA GLU A 364 34.15 -7.62 9.36
C GLU A 364 35.39 -6.85 8.89
N ARG A 365 35.48 -5.57 9.24
CA ARG A 365 36.71 -4.78 9.04
C ARG A 365 36.81 -3.60 10.00
N TYR A 366 38.05 -3.09 10.11
CA TYR A 366 38.34 -1.80 10.71
C TYR A 366 38.47 -0.74 9.60
N VAL A 367 37.93 0.46 9.85
CA VAL A 367 38.02 1.63 8.96
C VAL A 367 38.63 2.78 9.76
N ASP A 368 39.70 3.37 9.23
CA ASP A 368 40.37 4.51 9.83
C ASP A 368 39.78 5.81 9.29
N ALA A 369 39.59 6.79 10.17
CA ALA A 369 39.08 8.12 9.84
C ALA A 369 37.83 8.15 8.91
N PRO A 370 36.76 7.36 9.15
CA PRO A 370 35.62 7.35 8.27
C PRO A 370 34.84 8.68 8.33
N TYR A 371 34.43 9.17 7.15
CA TYR A 371 33.47 10.27 7.03
C TYR A 371 32.06 9.78 7.31
N GLY A 372 31.25 10.61 7.97
CA GLY A 372 29.85 10.34 8.24
C GLY A 372 29.05 11.63 8.34
N PHE A 373 27.74 11.50 8.15
CA PHE A 373 26.80 12.59 8.36
C PHE A 373 25.56 12.07 9.09
N ASN A 374 24.96 12.96 9.85
CA ASN A 374 23.66 12.76 10.47
C ASN A 374 22.67 13.74 9.82
N SER A 375 21.40 13.38 9.75
CA SER A 375 20.36 14.23 9.16
C SER A 375 19.11 14.21 10.03
N GLY A 376 18.53 15.39 10.25
CA GLY A 376 17.22 15.50 10.85
C GLY A 376 16.20 15.86 9.80
N ASP A 377 15.37 14.89 9.41
CA ASP A 377 14.47 15.00 8.28
C ASP A 377 13.03 15.08 8.79
N LEU A 378 12.38 16.23 8.60
CA LEU A 378 10.98 16.44 8.96
C LEU A 378 10.10 16.40 7.71
N THR A 379 9.06 15.59 7.75
CA THR A 379 7.96 15.62 6.78
C THR A 379 6.68 16.01 7.48
N VAL A 380 5.99 17.03 6.96
CA VAL A 380 4.64 17.41 7.39
C VAL A 380 3.72 17.25 6.19
N SER A 381 2.66 16.46 6.33
CA SER A 381 1.71 16.24 5.25
C SER A 381 0.27 16.19 5.72
N LYS A 382 -0.64 16.48 4.79
CA LYS A 382 -2.08 16.44 5.06
C LYS A 382 -2.89 16.12 3.81
N THR A 383 -4.01 15.44 4.01
CA THR A 383 -5.03 15.22 2.97
C THR A 383 -6.39 15.66 3.47
N ASP A 384 -7.19 16.30 2.62
CA ASP A 384 -8.62 16.47 2.83
C ASP A 384 -9.38 15.89 1.62
N SER A 385 -10.28 14.96 1.86
CA SER A 385 -11.10 14.31 0.83
C SER A 385 -12.58 14.43 1.16
N TYR A 386 -13.37 14.87 0.18
CA TYR A 386 -14.82 15.06 0.29
C TYR A 386 -15.53 14.27 -0.80
N VAL A 387 -16.61 13.56 -0.45
CA VAL A 387 -17.51 12.89 -1.40
C VAL A 387 -18.94 13.30 -1.09
N PHE A 388 -19.71 13.67 -2.12
CA PHE A 388 -21.13 13.97 -2.02
C PHE A 388 -21.89 13.13 -3.05
N ALA A 389 -22.84 12.32 -2.62
CA ALA A 389 -23.62 11.43 -3.47
C ALA A 389 -25.12 11.66 -3.30
N LEU A 390 -25.86 11.59 -4.40
CA LEU A 390 -27.32 11.61 -4.43
C LEU A 390 -27.81 10.50 -5.37
N GLY A 391 -28.46 9.50 -4.78
CA GLY A 391 -29.01 8.35 -5.47
C GLY A 391 -30.52 8.25 -5.35
N GLY A 392 -31.13 7.54 -6.29
CA GLY A 392 -32.53 7.14 -6.28
C GLY A 392 -32.69 5.72 -6.79
N GLU A 393 -33.62 4.99 -6.19
CA GLU A 393 -34.04 3.63 -6.55
C GLU A 393 -35.55 3.64 -6.76
N TRP A 394 -36.02 2.97 -7.81
CA TRP A 394 -37.41 2.96 -8.22
C TRP A 394 -37.85 1.57 -8.70
N THR A 395 -38.96 1.08 -8.16
CA THR A 395 -39.74 -0.01 -8.73
C THR A 395 -40.67 0.59 -9.78
N ILE A 396 -40.30 0.50 -11.06
CA ILE A 396 -41.09 1.11 -12.15
C ILE A 396 -42.31 0.25 -12.48
N THR A 397 -42.15 -1.06 -12.41
CA THR A 397 -43.19 -2.08 -12.53
C THR A 397 -42.80 -3.29 -11.69
N ASP A 398 -43.73 -4.24 -11.48
CA ASP A 398 -43.45 -5.52 -10.80
C ASP A 398 -42.26 -6.31 -11.39
N THR A 399 -41.87 -6.03 -12.63
CA THR A 399 -40.79 -6.71 -13.34
C THR A 399 -39.60 -5.81 -13.68
N PHE A 400 -39.60 -4.53 -13.28
CA PHE A 400 -38.54 -3.60 -13.68
C PHE A 400 -38.18 -2.63 -12.57
N ASN A 401 -36.94 -2.74 -12.11
CA ASN A 401 -36.32 -1.83 -11.15
C ASN A 401 -35.29 -0.95 -11.85
N LEU A 402 -35.14 0.27 -11.35
CA LEU A 402 -34.20 1.26 -11.86
C LEU A 402 -33.49 1.92 -10.68
N ALA A 403 -32.18 2.10 -10.78
CA ALA A 403 -31.38 2.87 -9.85
C ALA A 403 -30.53 3.89 -10.62
N SER A 404 -30.32 5.06 -10.05
CA SER A 404 -29.42 6.07 -10.61
C SER A 404 -28.76 6.88 -9.52
N GLU A 405 -27.50 7.23 -9.73
CA GLU A 405 -26.75 8.05 -8.79
C GLU A 405 -25.92 9.10 -9.52
N ILE A 406 -25.77 10.26 -8.87
CA ILE A 406 -24.75 11.24 -9.21
C ILE A 406 -23.90 11.49 -7.97
N TYR A 407 -22.58 11.46 -8.13
CA TYR A 407 -21.68 11.79 -7.03
C TYR A 407 -20.50 12.64 -7.50
N TYR A 408 -20.06 13.52 -6.61
CA TYR A 408 -18.92 14.40 -6.79
C TYR A 408 -17.88 14.15 -5.71
N GLN A 409 -16.61 14.11 -6.11
CA GLN A 409 -15.47 13.96 -5.23
C GLN A 409 -14.44 15.07 -5.46
N ASP A 410 -13.84 15.57 -4.39
CA ASP A 410 -12.68 16.48 -4.40
C ASP A 410 -11.69 16.02 -3.33
N SER A 411 -10.40 15.95 -3.68
CA SER A 411 -9.34 15.53 -2.77
C SER A 411 -8.04 16.27 -3.04
N GLN A 412 -7.39 16.75 -1.98
CA GLN A 412 -6.10 17.44 -2.06
C GLN A 412 -5.15 16.92 -0.99
N TYR A 413 -3.93 16.56 -1.41
CA TYR A 413 -2.80 16.21 -0.56
C TYR A 413 -1.73 17.30 -0.66
N GLU A 414 -1.18 17.72 0.48
CA GLU A 414 -0.07 18.67 0.57
C GLU A 414 1.04 18.04 1.43
N THR A 415 2.29 18.27 1.04
CA THR A 415 3.48 17.81 1.78
C THR A 415 4.55 18.89 1.81
N ASP A 416 5.22 19.03 2.94
CA ASP A 416 6.45 19.80 3.13
C ASP A 416 7.51 18.86 3.69
N PHE A 417 8.73 18.94 3.15
CA PHE A 417 9.89 18.19 3.59
C PHE A 417 11.03 19.16 3.90
N LEU A 418 11.62 19.03 5.08
CA LEU A 418 12.72 19.86 5.53
C LEU A 418 13.79 18.98 6.16
N ALA A 419 15.00 19.02 5.62
CA ALA A 419 16.12 18.25 6.14
C ALA A 419 17.36 19.13 6.31
N MET A 420 18.09 18.92 7.40
CA MET A 420 19.40 19.51 7.57
C MET A 420 20.39 18.45 8.00
N ARG A 421 21.56 18.48 7.35
CA ARG A 421 22.67 17.57 7.65
C ARG A 421 23.66 18.20 8.62
N SER A 422 24.30 17.35 9.40
CA SER A 422 25.55 17.65 10.09
C SER A 422 26.59 16.58 9.78
N GLU A 423 27.85 16.97 9.63
CA GLU A 423 28.92 16.09 9.17
C GLU A 423 30.09 16.01 10.15
N ARG A 424 30.83 14.89 10.10
CA ARG A 424 32.05 14.66 10.88
C ARG A 424 33.00 13.67 10.21
N VAL A 425 34.21 13.58 10.75
CA VAL A 425 35.16 12.49 10.49
C VAL A 425 35.46 11.83 11.84
N ALA A 426 35.17 10.54 11.97
CA ALA A 426 35.43 9.81 13.23
C ALA A 426 36.92 9.44 13.36
N TYR A 427 37.36 9.00 14.55
CA TYR A 427 38.74 8.51 14.73
C TYR A 427 38.95 7.15 14.06
N GLY A 428 38.09 6.19 14.37
CA GLY A 428 38.14 4.84 13.82
C GLY A 428 36.84 4.08 14.06
N LEU A 429 36.66 2.98 13.35
CA LEU A 429 35.40 2.25 13.32
C LEU A 429 35.62 0.75 13.10
N ASN A 430 35.05 -0.08 13.95
CA ASN A 430 34.88 -1.51 13.69
C ASN A 430 33.45 -1.74 13.17
N VAL A 431 33.34 -2.47 12.06
CA VAL A 431 32.06 -2.86 11.49
C VAL A 431 32.01 -4.37 11.29
N ASP A 432 30.90 -4.99 11.68
CA ASP A 432 30.50 -6.34 11.29
C ASP A 432 29.20 -6.22 10.49
N PHE A 433 29.20 -6.56 9.21
CA PHE A 433 28.02 -6.44 8.37
C PHE A 433 26.97 -7.50 8.66
N ASN A 434 27.27 -8.53 9.45
CA ASN A 434 26.38 -9.67 9.69
C ASN A 434 26.61 -10.25 11.10
N ASP A 435 26.30 -9.47 12.14
CA ASP A 435 26.44 -9.85 13.55
C ASP A 435 25.21 -10.66 14.05
N LYS A 436 24.25 -10.01 14.70
CA LYS A 436 23.06 -10.65 15.29
C LYS A 436 22.03 -10.98 14.20
N ASP A 437 22.13 -12.17 13.61
CA ASP A 437 21.20 -12.66 12.57
C ASP A 437 21.10 -11.73 11.33
N GLY A 438 22.27 -11.26 10.87
CA GLY A 438 22.36 -10.43 9.68
C GLY A 438 22.12 -8.93 9.90
N ILE A 439 21.98 -8.50 11.15
CA ILE A 439 21.94 -7.08 11.50
C ILE A 439 23.38 -6.54 11.58
N PRO A 440 23.71 -5.43 10.89
CA PRO A 440 25.02 -4.80 11.00
C PRO A 440 25.33 -4.31 12.43
N SER A 441 26.58 -4.44 12.84
CA SER A 441 27.14 -3.86 14.04
C SER A 441 28.10 -2.73 13.71
N LEU A 442 28.05 -1.65 14.49
CA LEU A 442 28.88 -0.47 14.36
C LEU A 442 29.47 -0.06 15.71
N VAL A 443 30.80 -0.05 15.83
CA VAL A 443 31.49 0.35 17.06
C VAL A 443 32.58 1.38 16.75
N TYR A 444 32.36 2.62 17.18
CA TYR A 444 33.33 3.70 17.05
C TYR A 444 34.46 3.56 18.07
N ALA A 445 35.67 3.87 17.62
CA ALA A 445 36.86 3.93 18.47
C ALA A 445 37.00 5.32 19.10
N ASP A 446 37.39 5.34 20.38
CA ASP A 446 37.80 6.53 21.12
C ASP A 446 39.31 6.71 21.00
N ASN A 447 39.79 7.93 20.73
CA ASN A 447 41.21 8.20 20.62
C ASN A 447 41.81 8.36 22.02
N PRO A 448 42.68 7.44 22.49
CA PRO A 448 43.26 7.55 23.83
C PRO A 448 44.17 8.77 24.03
N ASP A 449 44.56 9.46 22.96
CA ASP A 449 45.43 10.64 22.98
C ASP A 449 44.65 11.97 23.08
N THR A 450 43.32 11.95 22.98
CA THR A 450 42.47 13.15 23.12
C THR A 450 41.67 13.11 24.42
N ALA A 451 41.07 14.25 24.78
CA ALA A 451 40.19 14.36 25.95
C ALA A 451 38.70 14.32 25.57
N VAL A 452 38.41 14.30 24.27
CA VAL A 452 37.06 14.19 23.71
C VAL A 452 36.83 12.72 23.42
N ASN A 453 35.65 12.20 23.77
CA ASN A 453 35.29 10.83 23.42
C ASN A 453 34.73 10.79 21.99
N GLU A 454 35.54 10.49 20.99
CA GLU A 454 35.08 10.52 19.58
C GLU A 454 34.06 9.41 19.23
N ALA A 455 33.90 8.43 20.12
CA ALA A 455 32.87 7.41 20.01
C ALA A 455 31.47 7.89 20.45
N ASP A 456 31.38 9.03 21.15
CA ASP A 456 30.11 9.63 21.54
C ASP A 456 29.49 10.43 20.39
N LEU A 457 28.49 9.82 19.72
CA LEU A 457 27.78 10.47 18.61
C LEU A 457 26.82 11.58 19.05
N ALA A 458 26.53 11.72 20.35
CA ALA A 458 25.64 12.75 20.88
C ALA A 458 26.36 14.07 21.21
N ASP A 459 27.70 14.09 21.20
CA ASP A 459 28.48 15.30 21.46
C ASP A 459 28.45 16.29 20.28
N THR A 460 27.65 17.35 20.43
CA THR A 460 27.46 18.41 19.40
C THR A 460 28.74 19.13 18.99
N SER A 461 29.82 19.07 19.79
CA SER A 461 31.09 19.71 19.46
C SER A 461 31.85 18.99 18.34
N GLN A 462 31.48 17.73 18.05
CA GLN A 462 32.10 16.89 17.03
C GLN A 462 31.45 17.01 15.64
N TRP A 463 30.38 17.79 15.52
CA TRP A 463 29.56 17.89 14.31
C TRP A 463 29.57 19.31 13.74
N ASN A 464 29.63 19.44 12.41
CA ASN A 464 29.44 20.70 11.70
C ASN A 464 28.15 20.67 10.90
N VAL A 465 27.36 21.75 10.94
CA VAL A 465 26.17 21.92 10.10
C VAL A 465 26.58 21.99 8.63
N ALA A 466 25.91 21.21 7.79
CA ALA A 466 26.22 21.02 6.38
C ALA A 466 25.13 21.60 5.47
N GLN A 467 24.42 20.77 4.69
CA GLN A 467 23.37 21.19 3.75
C GLN A 467 22.00 21.38 4.42
N LEU A 468 21.15 22.18 3.80
CA LEU A 468 19.71 22.31 4.08
C LEU A 468 18.91 21.93 2.82
N TYR A 469 17.80 21.23 2.99
CA TYR A 469 16.84 20.89 1.94
C TYR A 469 15.45 21.33 2.38
N ASP A 470 14.69 21.95 1.49
CA ASP A 470 13.34 22.48 1.73
C ASP A 470 12.45 22.23 0.51
N ASN A 471 11.88 21.03 0.48
CA ASN A 471 11.08 20.54 -0.63
C ASN A 471 9.60 20.53 -0.24
N GLY A 472 8.72 20.43 -1.22
CA GLY A 472 7.29 20.31 -0.94
C GLY A 472 6.50 19.94 -2.18
N GLY A 473 5.23 19.59 -1.99
CA GLY A 473 4.36 19.16 -3.07
C GLY A 473 2.89 19.31 -2.75
N SER A 474 2.09 19.31 -3.80
CA SER A 474 0.63 19.31 -3.74
C SER A 474 0.07 18.48 -4.88
N SER A 475 -0.68 17.43 -4.54
CA SER A 475 -1.42 16.61 -5.50
C SER A 475 -2.92 16.84 -5.31
N LYS A 476 -3.65 17.03 -6.40
CA LYS A 476 -5.09 17.30 -6.36
C LYS A 476 -5.86 16.47 -7.40
N GLY A 477 -7.06 16.03 -7.04
CA GLY A 477 -7.99 15.46 -7.99
C GLY A 477 -9.45 15.79 -7.67
N ASP A 478 -10.27 15.83 -8.71
CA ASP A 478 -11.72 15.99 -8.60
C ASP A 478 -12.43 15.09 -9.63
N ALA A 479 -13.65 14.65 -9.31
CA ALA A 479 -14.45 13.86 -10.25
C ALA A 479 -15.94 14.10 -10.09
N LEU A 480 -16.66 14.09 -11.22
CA LEU A 480 -18.12 14.00 -11.27
C LEU A 480 -18.51 12.71 -11.99
N THR A 481 -19.26 11.85 -11.30
CA THR A 481 -19.68 10.56 -11.82
C THR A 481 -21.20 10.45 -11.82
N PHE A 482 -21.73 9.82 -12.86
CA PHE A 482 -23.14 9.47 -13.02
C PHE A 482 -23.28 7.97 -13.32
N THR A 483 -24.23 7.31 -12.67
CA THR A 483 -24.61 5.91 -12.91
C THR A 483 -26.10 5.78 -13.15
N LEU A 484 -26.46 4.77 -13.95
CA LEU A 484 -27.83 4.35 -14.19
C LEU A 484 -27.82 2.84 -14.39
N ASP A 485 -28.58 2.12 -13.59
CA ASP A 485 -28.64 0.67 -13.53
C ASP A 485 -30.09 0.22 -13.54
N GLY A 486 -30.42 -0.84 -14.27
CA GLY A 486 -31.78 -1.36 -14.37
C GLY A 486 -31.80 -2.87 -14.36
N ASP A 487 -32.76 -3.44 -13.62
CA ASP A 487 -32.97 -4.88 -13.49
C ASP A 487 -34.35 -5.24 -14.05
N LEU A 488 -34.36 -6.08 -15.08
CA LEU A 488 -35.58 -6.59 -15.69
C LEU A 488 -35.77 -8.05 -15.29
N PHE A 489 -36.80 -8.34 -14.50
CA PHE A 489 -37.21 -9.71 -14.17
C PHE A 489 -37.96 -10.30 -15.38
N VAL A 490 -37.44 -11.40 -15.91
CA VAL A 490 -37.98 -12.04 -17.12
C VAL A 490 -38.13 -13.53 -16.87
N ASP A 491 -39.22 -14.13 -17.37
CA ASP A 491 -39.41 -15.59 -17.39
C ASP A 491 -39.20 -16.17 -18.81
N SER A 492 -38.46 -15.45 -19.65
CA SER A 492 -38.27 -15.75 -21.07
C SER A 492 -36.80 -15.89 -21.41
N PHE A 493 -36.49 -16.73 -22.41
CA PHE A 493 -35.12 -16.99 -22.90
C PHE A 493 -34.18 -17.70 -21.91
N GLY A 494 -34.70 -18.23 -20.80
CA GLY A 494 -33.92 -19.03 -19.84
C GLY A 494 -33.06 -18.18 -18.90
N PHE A 495 -33.38 -16.91 -18.74
CA PHE A 495 -32.84 -16.02 -17.70
C PHE A 495 -33.97 -15.64 -16.75
N ASP A 496 -33.65 -15.40 -15.48
CA ASP A 496 -34.58 -14.92 -14.45
C ASP A 496 -34.50 -13.40 -14.30
N THR A 497 -33.32 -12.83 -14.58
CA THR A 497 -33.09 -11.38 -14.50
C THR A 497 -32.10 -10.95 -15.58
N VAL A 498 -32.39 -9.83 -16.24
CA VAL A 498 -31.46 -9.13 -17.13
C VAL A 498 -31.17 -7.76 -16.55
N SER A 499 -29.94 -7.57 -16.09
CA SER A 499 -29.40 -6.31 -15.59
C SER A 499 -28.65 -5.57 -16.70
N PHE A 500 -28.77 -4.26 -16.73
CA PHE A 500 -28.00 -3.40 -17.63
C PHE A 500 -27.68 -2.08 -16.94
N GLY A 501 -26.59 -1.44 -17.33
CA GLY A 501 -26.26 -0.14 -16.78
C GLY A 501 -25.24 0.63 -17.57
N VAL A 502 -25.14 1.93 -17.26
CA VAL A 502 -24.19 2.86 -17.84
C VAL A 502 -23.54 3.70 -16.74
N ARG A 503 -22.26 4.00 -16.94
CA ARG A 503 -21.48 4.90 -16.08
C ARG A 503 -20.80 5.96 -16.94
N TYR A 504 -20.81 7.20 -16.47
CA TYR A 504 -20.01 8.30 -17.01
C TYR A 504 -19.18 8.92 -15.89
N ASP A 505 -17.91 9.18 -16.17
CA ASP A 505 -16.96 9.76 -15.24
C ASP A 505 -16.18 10.89 -15.92
N SER A 506 -16.04 12.04 -15.26
CA SER A 506 -15.20 13.15 -15.68
C SER A 506 -14.28 13.50 -14.52
N ARG A 507 -12.96 13.35 -14.73
CA ARG A 507 -11.96 13.35 -13.68
C ARG A 507 -10.80 14.29 -14.01
N GLY A 508 -10.47 15.18 -13.09
CA GLY A 508 -9.27 16.02 -13.11
C GLY A 508 -8.20 15.47 -12.16
N ALA A 509 -6.93 15.56 -12.54
CA ALA A 509 -5.78 15.22 -11.72
C ALA A 509 -4.62 16.18 -12.02
N SER A 510 -4.02 16.75 -10.97
CA SER A 510 -2.88 17.65 -11.11
C SER A 510 -1.89 17.45 -9.98
N ASP A 511 -0.63 17.77 -10.24
CA ASP A 511 0.44 17.69 -9.27
C ASP A 511 1.37 18.90 -9.40
N SER A 512 1.94 19.30 -8.27
CA SER A 512 2.89 20.39 -8.16
C SER A 512 3.97 20.03 -7.15
N SER A 513 5.20 20.46 -7.41
CA SER A 513 6.33 20.28 -6.49
C SER A 513 7.21 21.52 -6.43
N ARG A 514 8.07 21.56 -5.41
CA ARG A 514 9.16 22.53 -5.25
C ARG A 514 10.37 21.83 -4.67
N GLU A 515 11.54 22.24 -5.12
CA GLU A 515 12.81 21.78 -4.57
C GLU A 515 13.71 22.99 -4.31
N ALA A 516 14.20 23.11 -3.08
CA ALA A 516 15.15 24.14 -2.70
C ALA A 516 16.23 23.53 -1.82
N ALA A 517 17.47 23.92 -2.06
CA ALA A 517 18.61 23.43 -1.30
C ALA A 517 19.61 24.54 -1.00
N GLY A 518 20.26 24.41 0.17
CA GLY A 518 21.39 25.21 0.61
C GLY A 518 22.66 24.39 0.63
N GLY A 519 23.78 24.97 0.17
CA GLY A 519 25.10 24.34 0.20
C GLY A 519 25.68 24.16 1.60
N ILE A 520 26.89 23.63 1.72
CA ILE A 520 27.53 23.35 3.03
C ILE A 520 27.84 24.65 3.79
N LEU A 521 27.36 24.76 5.04
CA LEU A 521 27.65 25.90 5.92
C LEU A 521 28.99 25.76 6.67
N GLY A 522 29.33 24.56 7.13
CA GLY A 522 30.61 24.22 7.76
C GLY A 522 30.85 24.84 9.14
N GLN A 523 29.80 25.17 9.89
CA GLN A 523 29.91 25.73 11.24
C GLN A 523 29.61 24.68 12.32
N PRO A 524 30.30 24.70 13.48
CA PRO A 524 30.04 23.74 14.56
C PRO A 524 28.57 23.76 14.99
N LEU A 525 27.94 22.59 15.12
CA LEU A 525 26.54 22.46 15.53
C LEU A 525 26.32 23.12 16.90
N GLY A 526 27.25 22.92 17.85
CA GLY A 526 27.21 23.58 19.16
C GLY A 526 27.40 25.11 19.15
N SER A 527 27.62 25.74 18.00
CA SER A 527 27.69 27.22 17.90
C SER A 527 26.33 27.89 17.66
N PHE A 528 25.29 27.10 17.36
CA PHE A 528 23.91 27.57 17.17
C PHE A 528 23.12 27.56 18.49
N ASP A 529 21.88 28.02 18.43
CA ASP A 529 20.93 27.90 19.54
C ASP A 529 20.74 26.42 19.93
N GLU A 530 20.61 26.15 21.24
CA GLU A 530 20.48 24.78 21.76
C GLU A 530 19.30 24.01 21.13
N GLY A 531 18.25 24.71 20.68
CA GLY A 531 17.11 24.10 20.00
C GLY A 531 17.42 23.46 18.64
N LEU A 532 18.56 23.77 18.01
CA LEU A 532 18.96 23.17 16.73
C LEU A 532 19.44 21.73 16.89
N ALA A 533 19.84 21.27 18.07
CA ALA A 533 20.26 19.88 18.28
C ALA A 533 19.09 19.03 18.81
N SER A 534 18.92 17.82 18.25
CA SER A 534 18.04 16.78 18.77
C SER A 534 18.84 15.50 18.93
N ILE A 535 18.67 14.79 20.04
CA ILE A 535 19.38 13.53 20.33
C ILE A 535 18.33 12.44 20.50
N ASN A 536 18.48 11.35 19.77
CA ASN A 536 17.66 10.16 20.00
C ASN A 536 18.26 9.28 21.10
N GLU A 537 17.44 8.45 21.74
CA GLU A 537 17.86 7.58 22.85
C GLU A 537 17.25 6.19 22.72
N GLY A 538 17.94 5.17 23.26
CA GLY A 538 17.42 3.80 23.31
C GLY A 538 17.28 3.14 21.93
N PHE A 539 18.10 3.51 20.95
CA PHE A 539 17.95 2.98 19.60
C PHE A 539 18.07 1.45 19.54
N PHE A 540 17.09 0.81 18.89
CA PHE A 540 17.03 -0.61 18.57
C PHE A 540 16.99 -1.57 19.77
N ASP A 541 16.65 -1.09 20.97
CA ASP A 541 16.40 -1.87 22.20
C ASP A 541 17.47 -2.92 22.56
N GLY A 542 18.72 -2.69 22.15
CA GLY A 542 19.82 -3.64 22.33
C GLY A 542 19.76 -4.90 21.43
N ASN A 543 18.80 -4.95 20.50
CA ASN A 543 18.71 -6.00 19.47
C ASN A 543 19.84 -5.93 18.44
N ALA A 544 20.54 -4.79 18.36
CA ALA A 544 21.73 -4.58 17.52
C ALA A 544 22.92 -4.11 18.38
N ASN A 545 24.14 -4.33 17.90
CA ASN A 545 25.33 -3.70 18.45
C ASN A 545 25.64 -2.43 17.65
N TRP A 546 24.82 -1.41 17.85
CA TRP A 546 24.84 -0.10 17.20
C TRP A 546 24.80 1.01 18.27
N PRO A 547 25.32 2.22 18.02
CA PRO A 547 25.17 3.34 18.96
C PRO A 547 23.72 3.57 19.36
N SER A 548 23.43 3.59 20.66
CA SER A 548 22.06 3.75 21.17
C SER A 548 21.51 5.18 21.06
N SER A 549 22.34 6.14 20.69
CA SER A 549 22.02 7.57 20.64
C SER A 549 23.00 8.32 19.74
N TRP A 550 22.52 9.33 19.01
CA TRP A 550 23.31 10.27 18.22
C TRP A 550 22.59 11.61 18.10
N VAL A 551 23.35 12.68 17.79
CA VAL A 551 22.78 14.01 17.57
C VAL A 551 22.47 14.26 16.10
N VAL A 552 21.33 14.87 15.82
CA VAL A 552 20.91 15.36 14.50
C VAL A 552 20.46 16.82 14.61
N PRO A 553 20.47 17.60 13.50
CA PRO A 553 19.74 18.86 13.46
C PRO A 553 18.24 18.66 13.73
N ASN A 554 17.61 19.50 14.54
CA ASN A 554 16.22 19.34 14.93
C ASN A 554 15.27 19.86 13.84
N GLY A 555 14.68 18.95 13.07
CA GLY A 555 13.75 19.27 11.98
C GLY A 555 12.56 20.13 12.42
N HIS A 556 11.95 19.85 13.58
CA HIS A 556 10.84 20.66 14.12
C HIS A 556 11.27 22.09 14.44
N TYR A 557 12.47 22.27 15.01
CA TYR A 557 13.02 23.60 15.28
C TYR A 557 13.29 24.37 13.99
N ILE A 558 13.90 23.71 13.00
CA ILE A 558 14.19 24.32 11.70
C ILE A 558 12.89 24.70 11.01
N TYR A 559 11.86 23.85 11.03
CA TYR A 559 10.56 24.13 10.42
C TYR A 559 9.85 25.34 11.05
N ASN A 560 9.83 25.42 12.37
CA ASN A 560 9.27 26.55 13.10
C ASN A 560 10.04 27.87 12.89
N ASN A 561 11.31 27.79 12.50
CA ASN A 561 12.19 28.93 12.21
C ASN A 561 12.60 29.00 10.72
N ARG A 562 11.83 28.37 9.83
CA ARG A 562 12.26 28.06 8.44
C ARG A 562 12.75 29.27 7.67
N GLN A 563 12.16 30.44 7.87
CA GLN A 563 12.59 31.65 7.18
C GLN A 563 14.01 32.06 7.56
N SER A 564 14.39 31.95 8.84
CA SER A 564 15.74 32.29 9.29
C SER A 564 16.79 31.35 8.72
N PHE A 565 16.46 30.07 8.57
CA PHE A 565 17.34 29.10 7.92
C PHE A 565 17.41 29.32 6.40
N ARG A 566 16.28 29.60 5.73
CA ARG A 566 16.29 30.00 4.32
C ARG A 566 17.20 31.21 4.09
N ASP A 567 17.08 32.24 4.92
CA ASP A 567 17.92 33.44 4.84
C ASP A 567 19.41 33.10 5.07
N LEU A 568 19.73 32.19 6.00
CA LEU A 568 21.09 31.73 6.28
C LEU A 568 21.73 31.02 5.06
N TYR A 569 20.94 30.25 4.32
CA TYR A 569 21.38 29.53 3.12
C TYR A 569 21.15 30.29 1.81
N ASN A 570 20.66 31.53 1.87
CA ASN A 570 20.27 32.36 0.72
C ASN A 570 19.19 31.72 -0.18
N ILE A 571 18.27 30.96 0.41
CA ILE A 571 17.10 30.42 -0.29
C ILE A 571 16.03 31.52 -0.36
N GLY A 572 15.74 31.99 -1.56
CA GLY A 572 14.80 33.06 -1.85
C GLY A 572 13.34 32.60 -1.91
N ALA A 573 12.43 33.57 -2.09
CA ALA A 573 11.00 33.30 -2.20
C ALA A 573 10.62 32.56 -3.49
N ASP A 574 11.37 32.80 -4.58
CA ASP A 574 11.14 32.16 -5.88
C ASP A 574 11.56 30.67 -5.84
N ASP A 575 12.59 30.32 -5.07
CA ASP A 575 13.09 28.93 -4.93
C ASP A 575 12.10 28.00 -4.23
N VAL A 576 11.14 28.56 -3.49
CA VAL A 576 10.17 27.80 -2.68
C VAL A 576 8.73 27.93 -3.20
N MET A 577 8.55 28.39 -4.43
CA MET A 577 7.24 28.37 -5.09
C MET A 577 6.95 26.98 -5.64
N LEU A 578 5.70 26.51 -5.45
CA LEU A 578 5.24 25.27 -6.09
C LEU A 578 5.07 25.50 -7.59
N GLU A 579 5.71 24.65 -8.38
CA GLU A 579 5.56 24.58 -9.82
C GLU A 579 4.69 23.37 -10.18
N LYS A 580 3.78 23.53 -11.14
CA LYS A 580 2.94 22.41 -11.60
C LYS A 580 3.81 21.43 -12.38
N THR A 581 3.68 20.13 -12.13
CA THR A 581 4.38 19.04 -12.83
C THR A 581 3.48 18.44 -13.92
N PHE A 582 2.18 18.28 -13.63
CA PHE A 582 1.18 17.86 -14.62
C PHE A 582 -0.24 18.38 -14.35
N ASP A 583 -1.05 18.37 -15.41
CA ASP A 583 -2.50 18.63 -15.41
C ASP A 583 -3.18 17.67 -16.39
N ILE A 584 -4.11 16.85 -15.91
CA ILE A 584 -4.75 15.78 -16.68
C ILE A 584 -6.26 15.81 -16.48
N ASP A 585 -6.98 15.83 -17.61
CA ASP A 585 -8.43 15.66 -17.68
C ASP A 585 -8.78 14.33 -18.35
N GLU A 586 -9.36 13.38 -17.61
CA GLU A 586 -9.82 12.08 -18.11
C GLU A 586 -11.35 11.99 -18.15
N LYS A 587 -11.90 11.55 -19.27
CA LYS A 587 -13.33 11.20 -19.40
C LYS A 587 -13.45 9.72 -19.68
N SER A 588 -14.31 9.04 -18.94
CA SER A 588 -14.60 7.63 -19.17
C SER A 588 -16.09 7.30 -19.22
N TYR A 589 -16.39 6.25 -19.98
CA TYR A 589 -17.72 5.72 -20.21
C TYR A 589 -17.66 4.21 -20.03
N ALA A 590 -18.67 3.65 -19.37
CA ALA A 590 -18.87 2.22 -19.34
C ALA A 590 -20.34 1.88 -19.58
N ALA A 591 -20.57 0.72 -20.19
CA ALA A 591 -21.90 0.13 -20.33
C ALA A 591 -21.80 -1.37 -20.11
N TYR A 592 -22.81 -1.97 -19.48
CA TYR A 592 -22.85 -3.42 -19.30
C TYR A 592 -24.25 -3.98 -19.56
N ILE A 593 -24.27 -5.27 -19.85
CA ILE A 593 -25.46 -6.11 -19.84
C ILE A 593 -25.11 -7.45 -19.21
N GLN A 594 -26.01 -7.99 -18.41
CA GLN A 594 -25.80 -9.20 -17.65
C GLN A 594 -27.11 -9.95 -17.45
N GLY A 595 -27.09 -11.27 -17.64
CA GLY A 595 -28.23 -12.14 -17.41
C GLY A 595 -27.92 -13.16 -16.31
N ASN A 596 -28.81 -13.26 -15.32
CA ASN A 596 -28.81 -14.32 -14.32
C ASN A 596 -29.78 -15.42 -14.77
N PHE A 597 -29.39 -16.68 -14.60
CA PHE A 597 -30.24 -17.82 -14.92
C PHE A 597 -30.21 -18.84 -13.79
N SER A 598 -31.31 -19.56 -13.63
CA SER A 598 -31.44 -20.74 -12.79
C SER A 598 -32.17 -21.84 -13.55
N THR A 599 -31.64 -23.05 -13.51
CA THR A 599 -32.23 -24.21 -14.15
C THR A 599 -31.88 -25.50 -13.42
N THR A 600 -32.38 -26.63 -13.92
CA THR A 600 -32.08 -27.94 -13.37
C THR A 600 -31.25 -28.76 -14.35
N LEU A 601 -30.03 -29.12 -13.96
CA LEU A 601 -29.13 -29.97 -14.73
C LEU A 601 -28.88 -31.29 -13.97
N PHE A 602 -29.24 -32.42 -14.60
CA PHE A 602 -29.21 -33.76 -13.98
C PHE A 602 -29.97 -33.87 -12.65
N GLY A 603 -31.10 -33.16 -12.54
CA GLY A 603 -31.96 -33.18 -11.34
C GLY A 603 -31.44 -32.34 -10.17
N ARG A 604 -30.45 -31.47 -10.40
CA ARG A 604 -29.86 -30.56 -9.41
C ARG A 604 -29.86 -29.13 -9.91
N GLU A 605 -29.83 -28.17 -8.99
CA GLU A 605 -29.79 -26.75 -9.30
C GLU A 605 -28.48 -26.39 -10.03
N PHE A 606 -28.63 -25.68 -11.14
CA PHE A 606 -27.56 -25.11 -11.93
C PHE A 606 -27.94 -23.68 -12.26
N ASP A 607 -27.16 -22.74 -11.73
CA ASP A 607 -27.40 -21.33 -11.87
C ASP A 607 -26.14 -20.60 -12.35
N GLY A 608 -26.29 -19.35 -12.73
CA GLY A 608 -25.14 -18.55 -13.08
C GLY A 608 -25.49 -17.18 -13.62
N GLN A 609 -24.43 -16.48 -13.99
CA GLN A 609 -24.41 -15.11 -14.44
C GLN A 609 -23.52 -14.98 -15.67
N LEU A 610 -24.09 -14.47 -16.76
CA LEU A 610 -23.39 -14.20 -18.01
C LEU A 610 -23.46 -12.70 -18.29
N GLY A 611 -22.32 -12.05 -18.43
CA GLY A 611 -22.25 -10.61 -18.58
C GLY A 611 -21.18 -10.17 -19.58
N LEU A 612 -21.38 -8.96 -20.09
CA LEU A 612 -20.46 -8.27 -20.97
C LEU A 612 -20.42 -6.80 -20.59
N ARG A 613 -19.22 -6.27 -20.39
CA ARG A 613 -19.00 -4.86 -20.06
C ARG A 613 -18.09 -4.22 -21.10
N TYR A 614 -18.47 -3.05 -21.60
CA TYR A 614 -17.62 -2.22 -22.44
C TYR A 614 -17.15 -1.01 -21.65
N GLU A 615 -15.85 -0.71 -21.71
CA GLU A 615 -15.27 0.51 -21.14
C GLU A 615 -14.49 1.30 -22.18
N ASN A 616 -14.53 2.63 -22.09
CA ASN A 616 -13.72 3.53 -22.88
C ASN A 616 -13.26 4.73 -22.04
N ALA A 617 -12.02 5.16 -22.21
CA ALA A 617 -11.50 6.36 -21.55
C ALA A 617 -10.62 7.16 -22.52
N LYS A 618 -10.64 8.49 -22.37
CA LYS A 618 -9.73 9.42 -23.04
C LYS A 618 -9.18 10.42 -22.01
N ALA A 619 -7.87 10.56 -21.94
CA ALA A 619 -7.16 11.53 -21.12
C ALA A 619 -6.47 12.57 -22.00
N GLU A 620 -6.68 13.85 -21.68
CA GLU A 620 -5.95 15.00 -22.23
C GLU A 620 -4.96 15.45 -21.17
N MET A 621 -3.67 15.46 -21.52
CA MET A 621 -2.59 15.58 -20.54
C MET A 621 -1.66 16.73 -20.91
N THR A 622 -1.31 17.54 -19.92
CA THR A 622 -0.30 18.60 -20.02
C THR A 622 0.76 18.35 -18.97
N PHE A 623 2.02 18.40 -19.36
CA PHE A 623 3.16 18.24 -18.47
C PHE A 623 4.03 19.49 -18.52
N PHE A 624 4.75 19.74 -17.44
CA PHE A 624 5.63 20.91 -17.28
C PHE A 624 7.03 20.44 -16.85
N ASP A 625 8.06 20.99 -17.49
CA ASP A 625 9.45 20.74 -17.11
C ASP A 625 9.83 21.71 -16.00
N ILE A 626 10.03 21.20 -14.79
CA ILE A 626 10.35 22.03 -13.62
C ILE A 626 11.86 22.06 -13.29
N ASP A 627 12.68 21.31 -14.03
CA ASP A 627 14.09 21.10 -13.68
C ASP A 627 15.01 21.76 -14.71
N GLN A 628 14.85 21.42 -16.00
CA GLN A 628 15.74 21.91 -17.06
C GLN A 628 15.24 23.20 -17.70
N ASN A 629 13.92 23.36 -17.85
CA ASN A 629 13.32 24.54 -18.46
C ASN A 629 11.88 24.79 -17.96
N PRO A 630 11.69 25.61 -16.91
CA PRO A 630 10.38 25.99 -16.33
C PRO A 630 9.34 26.57 -17.31
N THR A 631 9.74 26.89 -18.55
CA THR A 631 8.84 27.37 -19.60
C THR A 631 8.44 26.30 -20.62
N ALA A 632 9.08 25.12 -20.59
CA ALA A 632 8.78 24.02 -21.48
C ALA A 632 7.50 23.30 -21.01
N VAL A 633 6.56 23.19 -21.95
CA VAL A 633 5.28 22.51 -21.75
C VAL A 633 5.15 21.47 -22.85
N SER A 634 4.72 20.29 -22.48
CA SER A 634 4.38 19.23 -23.42
C SER A 634 2.93 18.79 -23.22
N SER A 635 2.32 18.25 -24.27
CA SER A 635 0.96 17.75 -24.21
C SER A 635 0.87 16.40 -24.89
N ALA A 636 0.05 15.52 -24.35
CA ALA A 636 -0.21 14.21 -24.91
C ALA A 636 -1.69 13.83 -24.73
N GLU A 637 -2.15 12.88 -25.54
CA GLU A 637 -3.44 12.25 -25.37
C GLU A 637 -3.25 10.75 -25.17
N ASN A 638 -3.99 10.18 -24.22
CA ASN A 638 -4.05 8.74 -24.02
C ASN A 638 -5.50 8.27 -24.17
N SER A 639 -5.72 7.14 -24.84
CA SER A 639 -7.06 6.58 -24.99
C SER A 639 -7.03 5.07 -24.89
N SER A 640 -8.07 4.51 -24.26
CA SER A 640 -8.22 3.06 -24.08
C SER A 640 -9.66 2.62 -24.26
N SER A 641 -9.85 1.38 -24.70
CA SER A 641 -11.16 0.72 -24.76
C SER A 641 -11.00 -0.76 -24.50
N ALA A 642 -11.92 -1.36 -23.75
CA ALA A 642 -11.90 -2.78 -23.47
C ALA A 642 -13.33 -3.36 -23.51
N LEU A 643 -13.43 -4.62 -23.90
CA LEU A 643 -14.66 -5.40 -23.84
C LEU A 643 -14.42 -6.59 -22.92
N LEU A 644 -15.07 -6.61 -21.77
CA LEU A 644 -14.81 -7.47 -20.63
C LEU A 644 -15.95 -8.47 -20.46
N PRO A 645 -15.82 -9.72 -20.96
CA PRO A 645 -16.75 -10.79 -20.65
C PRO A 645 -16.63 -11.23 -19.18
N SER A 646 -17.76 -11.66 -18.62
CA SER A 646 -17.87 -12.25 -17.29
C SER A 646 -18.81 -13.44 -17.34
N ILE A 647 -18.32 -14.63 -17.01
CA ILE A 647 -19.09 -15.86 -16.94
C ILE A 647 -18.84 -16.46 -15.58
N VAL A 648 -19.90 -16.63 -14.79
CA VAL A 648 -19.82 -17.32 -13.50
C VAL A 648 -20.97 -18.30 -13.40
N VAL A 649 -20.69 -19.56 -13.11
CA VAL A 649 -21.70 -20.61 -13.03
C VAL A 649 -21.52 -21.42 -11.76
N ARG A 650 -22.62 -21.86 -11.16
CA ARG A 650 -22.65 -22.72 -9.97
C ARG A 650 -23.47 -23.96 -10.23
N TYR A 651 -22.95 -25.08 -9.74
CA TYR A 651 -23.64 -26.36 -9.74
C TYR A 651 -23.75 -26.86 -8.31
N HIS A 652 -24.99 -26.98 -7.83
CA HIS A 652 -25.29 -27.45 -6.49
C HIS A 652 -25.26 -28.97 -6.49
N LEU A 653 -24.11 -29.55 -6.15
CA LEU A 653 -23.91 -30.99 -6.07
C LEU A 653 -24.82 -31.61 -5.00
N THR A 654 -25.05 -30.90 -3.91
CA THR A 654 -26.08 -31.13 -2.89
C THR A 654 -26.56 -29.77 -2.38
N GLU A 655 -27.53 -29.74 -1.47
CA GLU A 655 -27.93 -28.48 -0.80
C GLU A 655 -26.74 -27.79 -0.11
N ASP A 656 -25.79 -28.59 0.39
CA ASP A 656 -24.63 -28.12 1.16
C ASP A 656 -23.31 -28.11 0.38
N VAL A 657 -23.28 -28.56 -0.88
CA VAL A 657 -22.03 -28.66 -1.66
C VAL A 657 -22.21 -27.96 -2.99
N ILE A 658 -21.45 -26.89 -3.20
CA ILE A 658 -21.53 -26.03 -4.38
C ILE A 658 -20.21 -26.09 -5.12
N ALA A 659 -20.25 -26.41 -6.41
CA ALA A 659 -19.12 -26.24 -7.32
C ALA A 659 -19.33 -24.96 -8.13
N ARG A 660 -18.30 -24.14 -8.28
CA ARG A 660 -18.36 -22.84 -8.96
C ARG A 660 -17.23 -22.73 -9.98
N ALA A 661 -17.54 -22.25 -11.17
CA ALA A 661 -16.54 -21.95 -12.18
C ALA A 661 -16.72 -20.52 -12.69
N ALA A 662 -15.63 -19.77 -12.85
CA ALA A 662 -15.65 -18.41 -13.34
C ALA A 662 -14.60 -18.18 -14.42
N TYR A 663 -14.97 -17.39 -15.43
CA TYR A 663 -14.09 -16.77 -16.42
C TYR A 663 -14.42 -15.28 -16.49
N THR A 664 -13.48 -14.42 -16.16
CA THR A 664 -13.70 -12.97 -16.14
C THR A 664 -12.51 -12.22 -16.71
N GLU A 665 -12.74 -11.11 -17.39
CA GLU A 665 -11.68 -10.21 -17.85
C GLU A 665 -11.71 -8.88 -17.09
N THR A 666 -10.54 -8.35 -16.75
CA THR A 666 -10.35 -7.11 -15.99
C THR A 666 -9.23 -6.28 -16.59
N ILE A 667 -9.22 -4.98 -16.35
CA ILE A 667 -8.16 -4.06 -16.82
C ILE A 667 -7.62 -3.20 -15.69
N ARG A 668 -6.43 -2.63 -15.87
CA ARG A 668 -5.86 -1.61 -14.99
C ARG A 668 -5.29 -0.47 -15.80
N ARG A 669 -5.83 0.74 -15.66
CA ARG A 669 -5.30 1.92 -16.35
C ARG A 669 -4.03 2.43 -15.65
N PRO A 670 -3.06 3.01 -16.38
CA PRO A 670 -1.84 3.58 -15.79
C PRO A 670 -2.16 4.72 -14.82
N ASP A 671 -1.39 4.84 -13.75
CA ASP A 671 -1.52 5.97 -12.83
C ASP A 671 -1.08 7.27 -13.49
N PHE A 672 -1.71 8.39 -13.11
CA PHE A 672 -1.49 9.69 -13.76
C PHE A 672 -0.03 10.16 -13.71
N ALA A 673 0.65 9.94 -12.58
CA ALA A 673 2.07 10.27 -12.44
C ALA A 673 2.97 9.46 -13.40
N GLN A 674 2.59 8.20 -13.70
CA GLN A 674 3.33 7.35 -14.64
C GLN A 674 3.22 7.84 -16.10
N LEU A 675 2.29 8.75 -16.40
CA LEU A 675 2.09 9.28 -17.75
C LEU A 675 2.94 10.52 -18.06
N ASN A 676 3.69 11.05 -17.07
CA ASN A 676 4.52 12.24 -17.25
C ASN A 676 5.52 12.05 -18.40
N SER A 677 5.52 12.95 -19.39
CA SER A 677 6.41 12.83 -20.55
C SER A 677 7.81 13.39 -20.36
N PHE A 678 8.09 14.11 -19.27
CA PHE A 678 9.43 14.61 -19.00
C PHE A 678 10.33 13.51 -18.42
N ILE A 679 11.60 13.56 -18.86
CA ILE A 679 12.68 12.72 -18.37
C ILE A 679 13.68 13.64 -17.69
N TYR A 680 13.94 13.38 -16.42
CA TYR A 680 14.92 14.07 -15.61
C TYR A 680 16.23 13.30 -15.70
N TYR A 681 17.33 14.02 -15.99
CA TYR A 681 18.67 13.45 -16.14
C TYR A 681 19.55 13.96 -14.99
N THR A 682 20.12 13.03 -14.24
CA THR A 682 21.06 13.28 -13.15
C THR A 682 22.45 12.81 -13.56
N GLU A 683 23.42 13.71 -13.48
CA GLU A 683 24.82 13.45 -13.85
C GLU A 683 25.45 12.30 -13.05
N ASP A 684 26.49 11.67 -13.61
CA ASP A 684 27.28 10.65 -12.92
C ASP A 684 28.20 11.27 -11.85
N VAL A 685 27.63 11.57 -10.69
CA VAL A 685 28.36 12.07 -9.53
C VAL A 685 29.16 10.99 -8.81
N THR A 686 28.93 9.72 -9.13
CA THR A 686 29.57 8.55 -8.50
C THR A 686 30.73 7.98 -9.31
N ASN A 687 30.96 8.52 -10.50
CA ASN A 687 31.99 8.08 -11.46
C ASN A 687 31.91 6.59 -11.82
N ILE A 688 30.68 6.06 -11.91
CA ILE A 688 30.39 4.66 -12.26
C ILE A 688 30.37 4.41 -13.78
N GLY A 689 30.53 5.47 -14.58
CA GLY A 689 30.60 5.44 -16.03
C GLY A 689 29.28 5.73 -16.74
N TYR A 690 28.24 6.17 -16.02
CA TYR A 690 26.95 6.59 -16.55
C TYR A 690 26.14 7.37 -15.50
N GLY A 691 25.32 8.31 -15.96
CA GLY A 691 24.36 9.03 -15.12
C GLY A 691 23.07 8.23 -14.93
N THR A 692 22.11 8.78 -14.18
CA THR A 692 20.76 8.22 -14.05
C THR A 692 19.74 9.10 -14.72
N ALA A 693 18.71 8.51 -15.29
CA ALA A 693 17.57 9.25 -15.79
C ALA A 693 16.27 8.57 -15.37
N SER A 694 15.23 9.36 -15.11
CA SER A 694 13.91 8.82 -14.79
C SER A 694 12.80 9.68 -15.36
N GLY A 695 11.68 9.08 -15.69
CA GLY A 695 10.52 9.78 -16.22
C GLY A 695 9.33 8.85 -16.41
N GLY A 696 8.16 9.42 -16.64
CA GLY A 696 6.98 8.65 -17.00
C GLY A 696 6.95 8.30 -18.49
N ASN A 697 5.84 7.71 -18.94
CA ASN A 697 5.59 7.34 -20.31
C ASN A 697 4.12 7.63 -20.69
N PRO A 698 3.84 8.67 -21.50
CA PRO A 698 2.47 9.04 -21.87
C PRO A 698 1.77 8.00 -22.75
N ASN A 699 2.52 7.05 -23.32
CA ASN A 699 2.02 6.03 -24.23
C ASN A 699 1.60 4.72 -23.53
N LEU A 700 1.64 4.67 -22.20
CA LEU A 700 1.24 3.49 -21.45
C LEU A 700 -0.21 3.10 -21.78
N LYS A 701 -0.42 1.81 -21.98
CA LYS A 701 -1.70 1.17 -22.20
C LYS A 701 -2.19 0.54 -20.88
N PRO A 702 -3.49 0.26 -20.76
CA PRO A 702 -3.97 -0.54 -19.65
C PRO A 702 -3.31 -1.92 -19.62
N VAL A 703 -3.10 -2.45 -18.41
CA VAL A 703 -2.82 -3.87 -18.19
C VAL A 703 -4.13 -4.63 -18.35
N GLU A 704 -4.10 -5.79 -18.99
CA GLU A 704 -5.27 -6.66 -19.14
C GLU A 704 -5.05 -7.98 -18.39
N SER A 705 -6.10 -8.54 -17.79
CA SER A 705 -6.02 -9.83 -17.10
C SER A 705 -7.20 -10.73 -17.46
N LYS A 706 -6.89 -11.97 -17.86
CA LYS A 706 -7.85 -13.06 -18.01
C LYS A 706 -7.80 -13.93 -16.76
N ASN A 707 -8.95 -14.16 -16.19
CA ASN A 707 -9.08 -14.75 -14.87
C ASN A 707 -9.93 -16.02 -14.92
N TYR A 708 -9.41 -17.11 -14.35
CA TYR A 708 -10.08 -18.40 -14.28
C TYR A 708 -10.13 -18.86 -12.83
N ASP A 709 -11.31 -19.28 -12.36
CA ASP A 709 -11.48 -19.84 -11.01
C ASP A 709 -12.35 -21.10 -11.07
N LEU A 710 -11.98 -22.12 -10.29
CA LEU A 710 -12.75 -23.32 -10.03
C LEU A 710 -12.78 -23.58 -8.52
N THR A 711 -13.95 -23.45 -7.90
CA THR A 711 -14.13 -23.58 -6.46
C THR A 711 -15.06 -24.74 -6.14
N LEU A 712 -14.76 -25.46 -5.05
CA LEU A 712 -15.66 -26.40 -4.41
C LEU A 712 -15.88 -25.97 -2.96
N GLU A 713 -17.14 -25.78 -2.57
CA GLU A 713 -17.56 -25.26 -1.26
C GLU A 713 -18.44 -26.32 -0.58
N TRP A 714 -18.19 -26.60 0.70
CA TRP A 714 -18.97 -27.52 1.52
C TRP A 714 -19.39 -26.83 2.82
N TYR A 715 -20.70 -26.65 3.01
CA TYR A 715 -21.34 -26.03 4.17
C TYR A 715 -21.91 -27.11 5.08
N PHE A 716 -21.07 -27.73 5.90
CA PHE A 716 -21.45 -28.92 6.67
C PHE A 716 -22.20 -28.63 7.97
N ALA A 717 -22.29 -27.36 8.35
CA ALA A 717 -23.18 -26.83 9.38
C ALA A 717 -23.50 -25.36 9.05
N ASP A 718 -24.48 -24.77 9.75
CA ASP A 718 -24.94 -23.40 9.47
C ASP A 718 -23.85 -22.33 9.61
N ASP A 719 -22.83 -22.60 10.43
CA ASP A 719 -21.73 -21.69 10.74
C ASP A 719 -20.35 -22.25 10.36
N SER A 720 -20.33 -23.39 9.66
CA SER A 720 -19.10 -24.13 9.39
C SER A 720 -19.00 -24.49 7.92
N SER A 721 -17.84 -24.20 7.33
CA SER A 721 -17.59 -24.45 5.91
C SER A 721 -16.14 -24.85 5.65
N LEU A 722 -15.96 -25.62 4.59
CA LEU A 722 -14.66 -25.94 4.00
C LEU A 722 -14.75 -25.66 2.52
N TYR A 723 -13.77 -24.96 1.96
CA TYR A 723 -13.69 -24.77 0.53
C TYR A 723 -12.27 -24.85 0.01
N GLY A 724 -12.16 -25.15 -1.29
CA GLY A 724 -10.92 -25.08 -2.04
C GLY A 724 -11.15 -24.43 -3.40
N THR A 725 -10.22 -23.57 -3.82
CA THR A 725 -10.24 -22.88 -5.11
C THR A 725 -8.95 -23.16 -5.85
N LEU A 726 -9.05 -23.57 -7.11
CA LEU A 726 -7.98 -23.50 -8.09
C LEU A 726 -8.19 -22.25 -8.93
N PHE A 727 -7.14 -21.46 -9.16
CA PHE A 727 -7.26 -20.27 -9.99
C PHE A 727 -6.03 -20.04 -10.85
N LYS A 728 -6.24 -19.32 -11.95
CA LYS A 728 -5.21 -18.86 -12.87
C LYS A 728 -5.49 -17.42 -13.29
N ARG A 729 -4.43 -16.63 -13.39
CA ARG A 729 -4.44 -15.27 -13.95
C ARG A 729 -3.41 -15.20 -15.06
N GLU A 730 -3.83 -14.72 -16.22
CA GLU A 730 -2.96 -14.42 -17.36
C GLU A 730 -2.96 -12.92 -17.56
N ILE A 731 -1.83 -12.27 -17.30
CA ILE A 731 -1.68 -10.83 -17.25
C ILE A 731 -0.86 -10.39 -18.46
N GLU A 732 -1.43 -9.50 -19.27
CA GLU A 732 -0.80 -8.96 -20.48
C GLU A 732 -0.45 -7.48 -20.30
N GLY A 733 0.78 -7.11 -20.65
CA GLY A 733 1.24 -5.72 -20.64
C GLY A 733 1.39 -5.12 -19.25
N PHE A 734 1.78 -5.91 -18.25
CA PHE A 734 2.15 -5.45 -16.92
C PHE A 734 3.15 -4.29 -17.01
N VAL A 735 2.86 -3.20 -16.31
CA VAL A 735 3.69 -1.99 -16.33
C VAL A 735 4.87 -2.19 -15.41
N TYR A 736 6.06 -2.21 -15.98
CA TYR A 736 7.33 -2.36 -15.28
C TYR A 736 8.26 -1.20 -15.59
N GLY A 737 9.03 -0.75 -14.60
CA GLY A 737 10.08 0.25 -14.78
C GLY A 737 11.25 -0.34 -15.57
N SER A 738 11.22 -0.17 -16.89
CA SER A 738 12.29 -0.64 -17.77
C SER A 738 13.56 0.18 -17.54
N ASN A 739 14.68 -0.51 -17.31
CA ASN A 739 16.01 0.10 -17.23
C ASN A 739 16.73 -0.09 -18.57
N ARG A 740 17.13 1.00 -19.22
CA ARG A 740 17.92 0.93 -20.45
C ARG A 740 18.95 2.05 -20.50
N ILE A 741 20.12 1.75 -21.05
CA ILE A 741 21.14 2.77 -21.31
C ILE A 741 20.69 3.62 -22.49
N VAL A 742 20.67 4.94 -22.30
CA VAL A 742 20.43 5.94 -23.34
C VAL A 742 21.63 6.88 -23.43
N GLN A 743 21.93 7.36 -24.63
CA GLN A 743 22.95 8.39 -24.83
C GLN A 743 22.24 9.75 -24.83
N TYR A 744 22.57 10.61 -23.89
CA TYR A 744 22.02 11.96 -23.78
C TYR A 744 23.16 12.98 -23.86
N GLN A 745 22.94 14.05 -24.60
CA GLN A 745 23.84 15.19 -24.64
C GLN A 745 23.10 16.37 -24.04
N GLY A 746 23.47 16.75 -22.83
CA GLY A 746 22.97 17.93 -22.16
C GLY A 746 23.34 19.21 -22.91
N PRO A 747 22.66 20.33 -22.63
CA PRO A 747 22.89 21.60 -23.32
C PRO A 747 24.35 22.09 -23.26
N ASP A 748 25.06 21.77 -22.17
CA ASP A 748 26.43 22.19 -21.90
C ASP A 748 27.48 21.08 -22.15
N ASP A 749 27.05 19.89 -22.61
CA ASP A 749 27.94 18.73 -22.80
C ASP A 749 28.67 18.77 -24.15
N GLU A 750 30.00 18.51 -24.13
CA GLU A 750 30.82 18.46 -25.36
C GLU A 750 30.48 17.25 -26.26
N ALA A 751 29.99 16.15 -25.69
CA ALA A 751 29.62 14.92 -26.38
C ALA A 751 28.51 14.17 -25.60
N PRO A 752 27.73 13.27 -26.26
CA PRO A 752 26.76 12.43 -25.56
C PRO A 752 27.42 11.56 -24.48
N TYR A 753 26.73 11.45 -23.34
CA TYR A 753 27.12 10.64 -22.18
C TYR A 753 26.05 9.55 -21.92
N PRO A 754 26.44 8.34 -21.48
CA PRO A 754 25.47 7.28 -21.15
C PRO A 754 24.70 7.59 -19.85
N TYR A 755 23.39 7.31 -19.86
CA TYR A 755 22.52 7.35 -18.69
C TYR A 755 21.70 6.06 -18.61
N ILE A 756 21.50 5.51 -17.41
CA ILE A 756 20.49 4.48 -17.19
C ILE A 756 19.14 5.17 -17.01
N LEU A 757 18.28 5.08 -18.03
CA LEU A 757 16.91 5.53 -17.98
C LEU A 757 16.02 4.46 -17.35
N ASN A 758 15.40 4.79 -16.22
CA ASN A 758 14.26 4.07 -15.66
C ASN A 758 12.95 4.70 -16.18
N GLN A 759 12.15 3.94 -16.92
CA GLN A 759 10.88 4.43 -17.46
C GLN A 759 9.82 3.32 -17.47
N PRO A 760 8.58 3.57 -17.00
CA PRO A 760 7.52 2.57 -17.04
C PRO A 760 7.16 2.20 -18.48
N ASP A 761 7.00 0.90 -18.75
CA ASP A 761 6.62 0.37 -20.06
C ASP A 761 5.71 -0.87 -19.91
N ASN A 762 4.78 -1.08 -20.85
CA ASN A 762 3.91 -2.27 -20.93
C ASN A 762 4.69 -3.45 -21.54
N SER A 763 5.76 -3.83 -20.88
CA SER A 763 6.80 -4.70 -21.42
C SER A 763 6.83 -6.08 -20.77
N SER A 764 6.04 -6.30 -19.71
CA SER A 764 6.00 -7.57 -18.99
C SER A 764 4.67 -8.29 -19.20
N ASN A 765 4.73 -9.59 -19.47
CA ASN A 765 3.59 -10.49 -19.41
C ASN A 765 3.83 -11.46 -18.27
N GLY A 766 2.77 -11.94 -17.62
CA GLY A 766 2.95 -12.88 -16.52
C GLY A 766 1.77 -13.80 -16.30
N THR A 767 2.04 -14.89 -15.59
CA THR A 767 1.04 -15.85 -15.14
C THR A 767 1.11 -16.04 -13.64
N LEU A 768 -0.06 -16.23 -13.02
CA LEU A 768 -0.20 -16.54 -11.61
C LEU A 768 -1.18 -17.69 -11.47
N ASP A 769 -0.68 -18.84 -11.07
CA ASP A 769 -1.44 -20.05 -10.77
C ASP A 769 -1.48 -20.25 -9.26
N GLY A 770 -2.61 -20.75 -8.73
CA GLY A 770 -2.68 -20.96 -7.30
C GLY A 770 -3.81 -21.85 -6.80
N VAL A 771 -3.64 -22.24 -5.54
CA VAL A 771 -4.60 -23.00 -4.75
C VAL A 771 -4.89 -22.25 -3.46
N GLU A 772 -6.17 -22.02 -3.18
CA GLU A 772 -6.65 -21.51 -1.89
C GLU A 772 -7.44 -22.58 -1.17
N LEU A 773 -7.24 -22.68 0.14
CA LEU A 773 -8.03 -23.50 1.06
C LEU A 773 -8.54 -22.62 2.18
N GLY A 774 -9.80 -22.77 2.57
CA GLY A 774 -10.37 -22.06 3.71
C GLY A 774 -11.30 -22.94 4.53
N LEU A 775 -11.25 -22.77 5.84
CA LEU A 775 -12.02 -23.50 6.84
C LEU A 775 -12.60 -22.52 7.85
N VAL A 776 -13.89 -22.66 8.15
CA VAL A 776 -14.53 -22.12 9.35
C VAL A 776 -15.19 -23.30 10.05
N TYR A 777 -14.92 -23.48 11.34
CA TYR A 777 -15.42 -24.63 12.08
C TYR A 777 -15.77 -24.28 13.52
N PHE A 778 -17.03 -24.52 13.89
CA PHE A 778 -17.55 -24.42 15.25
C PHE A 778 -18.10 -25.79 15.67
N PRO A 779 -17.41 -26.53 16.54
CA PRO A 779 -17.86 -27.86 16.95
C PRO A 779 -18.98 -27.78 18.00
N ASP A 780 -20.13 -28.42 17.73
CA ASP A 780 -21.25 -28.44 18.69
C ASP A 780 -21.15 -29.53 19.78
N ASN A 781 -20.23 -30.49 19.64
CA ASN A 781 -20.07 -31.64 20.55
C ASN A 781 -18.84 -31.51 21.46
N LEU A 782 -18.69 -30.36 22.12
CA LEU A 782 -17.59 -30.10 23.05
C LEU A 782 -18.05 -30.24 24.51
N PRO A 783 -17.15 -30.55 25.45
CA PRO A 783 -17.43 -30.40 26.86
C PRO A 783 -17.92 -28.98 27.18
N ASP A 784 -18.80 -28.81 28.18
CA ASP A 784 -19.42 -27.52 28.50
C ASP A 784 -18.45 -26.35 28.60
N TRP A 785 -17.22 -26.56 29.09
CA TRP A 785 -16.18 -25.52 29.24
C TRP A 785 -15.46 -25.14 27.94
N LEU A 786 -15.56 -25.96 26.88
CA LEU A 786 -15.06 -25.69 25.53
C LEU A 786 -16.16 -25.27 24.56
N MET A 787 -17.43 -25.35 24.94
CA MET A 787 -18.53 -24.83 24.13
C MET A 787 -18.27 -23.36 23.77
N GLY A 788 -18.45 -23.01 22.50
CA GLY A 788 -18.11 -21.68 21.97
C GLY A 788 -16.73 -21.56 21.33
N ALA A 789 -15.89 -22.60 21.41
CA ALA A 789 -14.64 -22.65 20.67
C ALA A 789 -14.88 -22.76 19.16
N GLY A 790 -14.14 -21.98 18.38
CA GLY A 790 -14.16 -21.97 16.92
C GLY A 790 -12.76 -21.89 16.33
N LEU A 791 -12.65 -22.28 15.07
CA LEU A 791 -11.43 -22.22 14.28
C LEU A 791 -11.75 -21.61 12.92
N GLN A 792 -11.04 -20.56 12.55
CA GLN A 792 -10.94 -20.10 11.18
C GLN A 792 -9.51 -20.35 10.69
N ALA A 793 -9.34 -20.96 9.52
CA ALA A 793 -8.03 -21.19 8.95
C ALA A 793 -8.07 -20.97 7.44
N SER A 794 -6.97 -20.48 6.90
CA SER A 794 -6.79 -20.30 5.47
C SER A 794 -5.36 -20.55 5.06
N ALA A 795 -5.18 -21.07 3.85
CA ALA A 795 -3.88 -21.30 3.25
C ALA A 795 -3.94 -21.00 1.75
N THR A 796 -2.89 -20.38 1.24
CA THR A 796 -2.75 -20.01 -0.17
C THR A 796 -1.37 -20.44 -0.65
N PHE A 797 -1.33 -21.12 -1.79
CA PHE A 797 -0.13 -21.58 -2.47
C PHE A 797 -0.12 -21.01 -3.88
N LEU A 798 0.96 -20.32 -4.24
CA LEU A 798 1.08 -19.55 -5.48
C LEU A 798 2.32 -20.01 -6.25
N ASP A 799 2.18 -20.07 -7.56
CA ASP A 799 3.28 -20.15 -8.51
C ASP A 799 3.10 -18.98 -9.49
N SER A 800 4.15 -18.18 -9.68
CA SER A 800 4.04 -16.91 -10.40
C SER A 800 5.27 -16.66 -11.23
N GLU A 801 5.07 -16.22 -12.45
CA GLU A 801 6.15 -15.83 -13.35
C GLU A 801 5.79 -14.58 -14.15
N GLN A 802 6.78 -13.75 -14.45
CA GLN A 802 6.68 -12.58 -15.30
C GLN A 802 7.91 -12.46 -16.20
N ASP A 803 7.71 -11.98 -17.42
CA ASP A 803 8.76 -11.74 -18.40
C ASP A 803 9.27 -10.30 -18.28
N LEU A 804 10.51 -10.11 -17.84
CA LEU A 804 11.13 -8.79 -17.75
C LEU A 804 11.97 -8.51 -19.00
N PRO A 805 11.84 -7.34 -19.65
CA PRO A 805 12.63 -7.01 -20.83
C PRO A 805 14.11 -6.85 -20.47
N VAL A 806 14.97 -7.47 -21.27
CA VAL A 806 16.43 -7.32 -21.17
C VAL A 806 16.91 -6.44 -22.32
N TYR A 807 17.59 -5.34 -22.00
CA TYR A 807 18.13 -4.42 -23.00
C TYR A 807 19.65 -4.60 -23.14
N ALA A 808 20.13 -4.65 -24.39
CA ALA A 808 21.55 -4.56 -24.74
C ALA A 808 21.77 -3.32 -25.62
N ASP A 809 22.73 -2.47 -25.26
CA ASP A 809 23.00 -1.20 -25.96
C ASP A 809 21.75 -0.31 -26.14
N GLY A 810 20.88 -0.30 -25.13
CA GLY A 810 19.62 0.45 -25.14
C GLY A 810 18.52 -0.13 -26.05
N GLN A 811 18.77 -1.27 -26.69
CA GLN A 811 17.80 -1.99 -27.53
C GLN A 811 17.31 -3.26 -26.83
N LEU A 812 16.03 -3.60 -27.01
CA LEU A 812 15.49 -4.85 -26.47
C LEU A 812 16.22 -6.04 -27.09
N SER A 813 16.90 -6.82 -26.25
CA SER A 813 17.69 -8.00 -26.63
C SER A 813 16.98 -9.31 -26.34
N GLY A 814 16.02 -9.32 -25.40
CA GLY A 814 15.30 -10.52 -24.99
C GLY A 814 14.41 -10.28 -23.79
N TYR A 815 13.95 -11.37 -23.18
CA TYR A 815 13.16 -11.38 -21.96
C TYR A 815 13.73 -12.42 -21.00
N ASP A 816 13.77 -12.09 -19.71
CA ASP A 816 14.09 -13.01 -18.63
C ASP A 816 12.82 -13.28 -17.82
N THR A 817 12.48 -14.55 -17.63
CA THR A 817 11.33 -14.97 -16.83
C THR A 817 11.72 -15.05 -15.34
N ARG A 818 10.90 -14.43 -14.47
CA ARG A 818 11.17 -14.26 -13.03
C ARG A 818 9.93 -14.39 -12.18
N ASP A 819 10.10 -14.65 -10.88
CA ASP A 819 9.00 -14.58 -9.91
C ASP A 819 8.36 -13.18 -9.93
N MET A 820 7.05 -13.10 -9.70
CA MET A 820 6.35 -11.82 -9.62
C MET A 820 6.71 -11.07 -8.34
N PHE A 821 6.84 -9.74 -8.43
CA PHE A 821 7.10 -8.90 -7.27
C PHE A 821 5.93 -8.96 -6.28
N GLY A 822 6.25 -9.05 -4.99
CA GLY A 822 5.25 -9.03 -3.93
C GLY A 822 4.41 -10.30 -3.82
N VAL A 823 4.78 -11.40 -4.49
CA VAL A 823 4.06 -12.69 -4.45
C VAL A 823 4.88 -13.74 -3.69
N SER A 824 4.36 -14.23 -2.56
CA SER A 824 4.96 -15.35 -1.84
C SER A 824 4.40 -16.68 -2.30
N LYS A 825 5.25 -17.70 -2.35
CA LYS A 825 4.88 -19.07 -2.75
C LYS A 825 3.86 -19.69 -1.82
N SER A 826 3.92 -19.38 -0.52
CA SER A 826 2.99 -19.88 0.48
C SER A 826 2.63 -18.82 1.51
N SER A 827 1.38 -18.81 1.96
CA SER A 827 0.92 -18.03 3.12
C SER A 827 -0.23 -18.75 3.82
N TYR A 828 -0.33 -18.61 5.14
CA TYR A 828 -1.45 -19.13 5.90
C TYR A 828 -1.83 -18.22 7.07
N SER A 829 -3.10 -18.27 7.45
CA SER A 829 -3.67 -17.55 8.58
C SER A 829 -4.55 -18.50 9.39
N THR A 830 -4.42 -18.46 10.71
CA THR A 830 -5.22 -19.26 11.64
C THR A 830 -5.72 -18.38 12.77
N VAL A 831 -7.03 -18.38 13.00
CA VAL A 831 -7.69 -17.65 14.07
C VAL A 831 -8.40 -18.65 14.98
N LEU A 832 -7.97 -18.70 16.23
CA LEU A 832 -8.69 -19.40 17.29
C LEU A 832 -9.73 -18.46 17.88
N ILE A 833 -10.94 -18.95 18.02
CA ILE A 833 -12.09 -18.17 18.49
C ILE A 833 -12.65 -18.85 19.73
N TYR A 834 -13.08 -18.07 20.71
CA TYR A 834 -13.85 -18.58 21.84
C TYR A 834 -14.92 -17.57 22.23
N GLU A 835 -16.19 -17.95 22.12
CA GLU A 835 -17.34 -17.07 22.34
C GLU A 835 -18.29 -17.64 23.39
N ARG A 836 -18.74 -16.78 24.31
CA ARG A 836 -19.76 -17.02 25.33
C ARG A 836 -20.72 -15.84 25.38
N ASP A 837 -21.80 -16.00 26.12
CA ASP A 837 -22.85 -14.99 26.25
C ASP A 837 -22.32 -13.60 26.66
N ASP A 838 -21.33 -13.55 27.57
CA ASP A 838 -20.81 -12.29 28.13
C ASP A 838 -19.41 -11.91 27.62
N PHE A 839 -18.74 -12.77 26.83
CA PHE A 839 -17.40 -12.47 26.35
C PHE A 839 -16.98 -13.26 25.11
N ASP A 840 -16.10 -12.68 24.32
CA ASP A 840 -15.50 -13.29 23.15
C ASP A 840 -14.00 -13.02 23.06
N MET A 841 -13.28 -13.96 22.44
CA MET A 841 -11.84 -13.91 22.30
C MET A 841 -11.41 -14.36 20.90
N ARG A 842 -10.35 -13.73 20.39
CA ARG A 842 -9.64 -14.16 19.18
C ARG A 842 -8.13 -14.21 19.41
N LEU A 843 -7.50 -15.23 18.85
CA LEU A 843 -6.05 -15.30 18.71
C LEU A 843 -5.73 -15.61 17.25
N ALA A 844 -5.20 -14.62 16.52
CA ALA A 844 -4.89 -14.71 15.10
C ALA A 844 -3.38 -14.85 14.90
N TYR A 845 -2.96 -15.88 14.16
CA TYR A 845 -1.59 -16.08 13.72
C TYR A 845 -1.55 -16.05 12.20
N VAL A 846 -0.71 -15.19 11.64
CA VAL A 846 -0.49 -15.06 10.19
C VAL A 846 0.98 -15.32 9.92
N TRP A 847 1.26 -16.09 8.86
CA TRP A 847 2.61 -16.35 8.37
C TRP A 847 2.65 -16.33 6.85
N ARG A 848 3.75 -15.85 6.30
CA ARG A 848 4.00 -15.77 4.86
C ARG A 848 5.47 -16.07 4.55
N ASP A 849 5.70 -16.82 3.48
CA ASP A 849 7.04 -17.18 3.01
C ASP A 849 7.79 -15.97 2.45
N ASP A 850 9.11 -16.10 2.25
CA ASP A 850 9.89 -15.06 1.60
C ASP A 850 9.39 -14.75 0.17
N PHE A 851 9.68 -13.54 -0.30
CA PHE A 851 9.25 -13.10 -1.62
C PHE A 851 10.18 -12.04 -2.19
N LEU A 852 10.28 -12.02 -3.53
CA LEU A 852 10.94 -10.97 -4.28
C LEU A 852 10.12 -9.68 -4.13
N ASN A 853 10.71 -8.66 -3.51
CA ASN A 853 10.04 -7.39 -3.24
C ASN A 853 10.20 -6.41 -4.40
N ASN A 854 11.44 -6.20 -4.84
CA ASN A 854 11.80 -5.27 -5.89
C ASN A 854 13.18 -5.60 -6.45
N TYR A 855 13.57 -4.91 -7.52
CA TYR A 855 14.96 -4.85 -7.96
C TYR A 855 15.66 -3.60 -7.42
N GLU A 856 16.93 -3.76 -7.06
CA GLU A 856 17.87 -2.69 -6.72
C GLU A 856 18.18 -1.83 -7.95
N ALA A 857 18.66 -0.60 -7.73
CA ALA A 857 19.20 0.19 -8.81
C ALA A 857 20.41 -0.53 -9.45
N ALA A 858 20.47 -0.55 -10.78
CA ALA A 858 21.55 -1.18 -11.53
C ALA A 858 22.85 -0.34 -11.50
N GLN A 859 23.36 -0.03 -10.30
CA GLN A 859 24.48 0.88 -10.05
C GLN A 859 25.65 0.24 -9.31
N PHE A 860 25.41 -0.88 -8.64
CA PHE A 860 26.38 -1.47 -7.71
C PHE A 860 26.70 -2.93 -8.05
N ALA A 861 27.58 -3.55 -7.25
CA ALA A 861 27.96 -4.95 -7.40
C ALA A 861 27.01 -5.92 -6.66
N ASN A 862 25.97 -5.39 -6.00
CA ASN A 862 24.88 -6.20 -5.44
C ASN A 862 24.19 -7.02 -6.55
N PRO A 863 23.64 -8.20 -6.22
CA PRO A 863 22.55 -8.80 -6.99
C PRO A 863 21.38 -7.82 -7.10
N LEU A 864 20.60 -7.90 -8.18
CA LEU A 864 19.46 -7.00 -8.39
C LEU A 864 18.27 -7.37 -7.52
N GLY A 865 17.96 -8.66 -7.37
CA GLY A 865 16.78 -9.13 -6.63
C GLY A 865 16.86 -8.86 -5.13
N VAL A 866 15.95 -8.04 -4.59
CA VAL A 866 15.78 -7.81 -3.15
C VAL A 866 14.58 -8.58 -2.64
N TYR A 867 14.80 -9.45 -1.66
CA TYR A 867 13.79 -10.32 -1.06
C TYR A 867 13.50 -9.89 0.38
N ARG A 868 12.24 -10.00 0.79
CA ARG A 868 11.82 -9.95 2.21
C ARG A 868 11.96 -11.34 2.80
N ARG A 869 12.48 -11.45 4.04
CA ARG A 869 12.48 -12.72 4.79
C ARG A 869 11.04 -13.17 5.09
N PRO A 870 10.80 -14.43 5.49
CA PRO A 870 9.49 -14.86 5.94
C PRO A 870 8.98 -13.97 7.07
N GLU A 871 7.69 -13.66 7.06
CA GLU A 871 7.06 -12.71 8.00
C GLU A 871 5.94 -13.41 8.80
N GLN A 872 5.81 -13.06 10.08
CA GLN A 872 4.74 -13.55 10.96
C GLN A 872 4.22 -12.51 11.94
N SER A 873 2.93 -12.61 12.25
CA SER A 873 2.24 -11.78 13.24
C SER A 873 1.34 -12.62 14.13
N LEU A 874 1.31 -12.30 15.42
CA LEU A 874 0.37 -12.85 16.39
C LEU A 874 -0.43 -11.72 17.01
N ASP A 875 -1.76 -11.79 16.90
CA ASP A 875 -2.67 -10.77 17.41
C ASP A 875 -3.70 -11.42 18.34
N PHE A 876 -4.05 -10.74 19.43
CA PHE A 876 -4.97 -11.19 20.45
C PHE A 876 -6.06 -10.14 20.72
N GLN A 877 -7.30 -10.58 20.86
CA GLN A 877 -8.45 -9.71 21.08
C GLN A 877 -9.37 -10.36 22.13
N LEU A 878 -9.93 -9.53 23.01
CA LEU A 878 -10.89 -9.92 24.04
C LEU A 878 -11.97 -8.84 24.14
N SER A 879 -13.23 -9.22 24.06
CA SER A 879 -14.38 -8.36 24.37
C SER A 879 -15.13 -8.94 25.55
N TYR A 880 -15.58 -8.08 26.48
CA TYR A 880 -16.39 -8.46 27.63
C TYR A 880 -17.59 -7.52 27.74
N ASP A 881 -18.78 -8.09 27.64
CA ASP A 881 -20.05 -7.40 27.80
C ASP A 881 -20.37 -7.26 29.29
N ILE A 882 -20.34 -6.03 29.81
CA ILE A 882 -20.77 -5.76 31.19
C ILE A 882 -22.30 -5.85 31.27
N ASN A 883 -22.99 -5.43 30.22
CA ASN A 883 -24.41 -5.55 29.98
C ASN A 883 -24.69 -5.34 28.47
N GLU A 884 -25.97 -5.43 28.06
CA GLU A 884 -26.41 -5.29 26.67
C GLU A 884 -25.99 -3.95 26.01
N ASP A 885 -25.79 -2.89 26.79
CA ASP A 885 -25.45 -1.57 26.28
C ASP A 885 -23.96 -1.23 26.43
N PHE A 886 -23.20 -1.90 27.31
CA PHE A 886 -21.83 -1.51 27.67
C PHE A 886 -20.84 -2.67 27.61
N MET A 887 -19.78 -2.46 26.81
CA MET A 887 -18.72 -3.43 26.54
C MET A 887 -17.35 -2.83 26.83
N VAL A 888 -16.42 -3.68 27.27
CA VAL A 888 -14.99 -3.38 27.41
C VAL A 888 -14.20 -4.29 26.48
N THR A 889 -13.19 -3.74 25.80
CA THR A 889 -12.30 -4.50 24.91
C THR A 889 -10.84 -4.39 25.33
N PHE A 890 -10.06 -5.42 25.00
CA PHE A 890 -8.62 -5.43 25.08
C PHE A 890 -8.04 -6.04 23.80
N ASP A 891 -7.07 -5.35 23.20
CA ASP A 891 -6.39 -5.78 21.98
C ASP A 891 -4.88 -5.79 22.20
N GLY A 892 -4.19 -6.77 21.64
CA GLY A 892 -2.73 -6.82 21.54
C GLY A 892 -2.34 -7.20 20.12
N THR A 893 -1.60 -6.35 19.42
CA THR A 893 -1.19 -6.61 18.03
C THR A 893 0.33 -6.74 17.89
N ASN A 894 0.76 -7.51 16.90
CA ASN A 894 2.16 -7.79 16.59
C ASN A 894 2.93 -8.42 17.77
N LEU A 895 2.29 -9.30 18.55
CA LEU A 895 2.86 -9.86 19.79
C LEU A 895 4.14 -10.69 19.57
N THR A 896 4.45 -11.09 18.33
CA THR A 896 5.72 -11.73 17.94
C THR A 896 6.90 -10.78 17.98
N GLU A 897 6.69 -9.47 17.76
CA GLU A 897 7.73 -8.44 17.70
C GLU A 897 8.90 -8.85 16.78
N GLU A 898 8.57 -9.43 15.62
CA GLU A 898 9.59 -9.89 14.68
C GLU A 898 10.32 -8.71 14.04
N ILE A 899 11.65 -8.81 13.95
CA ILE A 899 12.46 -7.85 13.19
C ILE A 899 12.25 -8.11 11.71
N ALA A 900 11.66 -7.15 11.01
CA ALA A 900 11.44 -7.26 9.58
C ALA A 900 12.77 -7.09 8.84
N GLN A 901 13.13 -8.05 8.00
CA GLN A 901 14.43 -8.07 7.33
C GLN A 901 14.32 -8.31 5.83
N SER A 902 15.26 -7.76 5.08
CA SER A 902 15.45 -8.02 3.66
C SER A 902 16.89 -8.38 3.31
N TYR A 903 17.06 -9.03 2.17
CA TYR A 903 18.35 -9.47 1.64
C TYR A 903 18.37 -9.37 0.12
N TYR A 904 19.54 -9.20 -0.47
CA TYR A 904 19.73 -9.36 -1.92
C TYR A 904 19.97 -10.83 -2.21
N GLU A 905 19.20 -11.48 -3.09
CA GLU A 905 19.30 -12.86 -3.65
C GLU A 905 19.86 -14.00 -2.74
N TYR A 906 21.02 -13.81 -2.12
CA TYR A 906 21.71 -14.69 -1.20
C TYR A 906 21.52 -14.25 0.29
N PRO A 907 20.64 -14.91 1.06
CA PRO A 907 20.20 -14.45 2.40
C PRO A 907 21.28 -14.45 3.49
N THR A 908 22.39 -15.15 3.27
CA THR A 908 23.46 -15.32 4.27
C THR A 908 24.61 -14.32 4.13
N THR A 909 24.85 -13.79 2.93
CA THR A 909 26.03 -12.97 2.62
C THR A 909 25.68 -11.58 2.14
N HIS A 910 24.40 -11.32 1.80
CA HIS A 910 23.94 -10.06 1.26
C HIS A 910 22.70 -9.54 2.01
N ASN A 911 22.80 -9.37 3.32
CA ASN A 911 21.80 -8.66 4.10
C ASN A 911 21.59 -7.20 3.60
N SER A 912 20.37 -6.70 3.63
CA SER A 912 20.03 -5.36 3.15
C SER A 912 19.54 -4.48 4.30
N ASN A 913 18.33 -4.74 4.79
CA ASN A 913 17.65 -3.90 5.76
C ASN A 913 17.14 -4.71 6.95
N SER A 914 17.13 -4.12 8.14
CA SER A 914 16.50 -4.67 9.35
C SER A 914 15.70 -3.57 10.06
N ALA A 915 14.43 -3.82 10.35
CA ALA A 915 13.52 -2.85 10.97
C ALA A 915 12.79 -3.45 12.18
N LEU A 916 12.72 -2.67 13.25
CA LEU A 916 11.97 -2.98 14.46
C LEU A 916 10.67 -2.16 14.46
N PHE A 917 9.55 -2.86 14.57
CA PHE A 917 8.21 -2.27 14.58
C PHE A 917 7.51 -2.55 15.91
N SER A 918 6.63 -1.62 16.28
CA SER A 918 5.95 -1.63 17.58
C SER A 918 4.98 -2.79 17.78
N ARG A 919 4.89 -3.27 19.02
CA ARG A 919 3.69 -3.91 19.56
C ARG A 919 2.70 -2.84 19.97
N THR A 920 1.41 -3.13 19.81
CA THR A 920 0.36 -2.20 20.27
C THR A 920 -0.57 -2.91 21.24
N PHE A 921 -0.94 -2.20 22.30
CA PHE A 921 -1.90 -2.68 23.29
C PHE A 921 -3.02 -1.67 23.41
N ALA A 922 -4.27 -2.10 23.37
CA ALA A 922 -5.38 -1.17 23.46
C ALA A 922 -6.41 -1.61 24.50
N LEU A 923 -7.02 -0.61 25.15
CA LEU A 923 -8.18 -0.78 26.01
C LEU A 923 -9.31 0.09 25.50
N GLY A 924 -10.45 -0.52 25.22
CA GLY A 924 -11.63 0.13 24.67
C GLY A 924 -12.84 0.03 25.57
N ILE A 925 -13.72 1.02 25.44
CA ILE A 925 -15.10 0.96 25.91
C ILE A 925 -16.04 1.26 24.75
N ARG A 926 -17.19 0.61 24.78
CA ARG A 926 -18.28 0.86 23.84
C ARG A 926 -19.58 0.96 24.60
N TYR A 927 -20.38 1.96 24.26
CA TYR A 927 -21.74 2.14 24.76
C TYR A 927 -22.72 2.26 23.59
N SER A 928 -23.79 1.48 23.60
CA SER A 928 -24.81 1.47 22.55
C SER A 928 -26.21 1.51 23.18
N PHE A 929 -27.15 2.25 22.58
CA PHE A 929 -28.58 2.21 22.93
C PHE A 929 -29.51 2.64 21.78
#